data_AF-A0A6J8E1M5-F1
#
_entry.id   AF-A0A6J8E1M5-F1
#
_cell.length_a   1.000
_cell.length_b   1.000
_cell.length_c   1.000
_cell.angle_alpha   90.00
_cell.angle_beta   90.00
_cell.angle_gamma   90.00
#
_symmetry.space_group_name_H-M   'P 1'
#
loop_
_entity.id
_entity.type
_entity.pdbx_description
1 polymer ?
#
loop_
_entity_poly.entity_id
_entity_poly.type
_entity_poly.pdbx_seq_one_letter_code
_entity_poly.pdbx_strand_id
1 'polypeptide(L)'
;MQATRPRVIMAPLQVGLGIQLHHHFASKYLIDVLHTLGFCSSYGEILKFESSAAVSQETYLPNDVDDHTIMFSADNVDHNLQTLDGNDTFHGMGIIATVTPGITFKEPVPRIDTTPEQIIKSGKIEIKFHKLPAEMHPFNLKELRRMNNNDRKKTLETLLKISWPLHSPRVGWSGFMQTVQEGPYPGESSIHFLPMIDLNPSDLSCIFSTLSFICNEANRLQVTPSVTFDQPLYWKALMILQNEPRDSPLKSIVLRLGVFHMQMSFLGCIGHTMQSSGLYELLKNIYASNTIEHMMSGKSVSRAVRGHNIIDCALYILLLSIMIDVSLLEIEGNTDENVDEVNSADNEVIIFLQILDNKTSFENIQNDKNVEDIYQSIRNEFDRLSKYPTAKLWIQYMDMINIMKLFIKAERTGDWFLHLHAIQEMLPFFSATGHNLYLKSAYCYLQQMQTLETEYPDMYSKFCVGYHVVRRSNRYWTGISTDLAIEQTLMRSVKTSGGMKRGKGMSEVQRAQWLLSMPACSGINSAMQTVENLQYTTSEQHKEITKSRQERDTKDVLTILSYLSERNPFSESLDLRNIETGVTATNEVNVHNTQLVGKNIIESMKDQDAFSISFKKSMQVKTLNEKTKIRTQGDTLNVSSQLLVQRLITAAKHVTDDVSKIFSYDLSNFPSAMFHTSGSMQEPQKSNLAEALWAIGDCSAEYETSTTDVQYILDGGSLLHCIQWLIGVTFGRIADLYVDHVCRKYHTAIVVFDGYGNGPSTKDPTHQRRTKGIVGTKVLFKEDTPFKSKKEQFLGNVENKQNFITLLAERFKSQNIISHHAESDADVLIVQTAVESAKSTTTVLIGEDTDLLVLLCYHMNSRNHNIIFQSEMKQSTKKFKVWDLKKTKKVLGEEFCKVLPFDHAISGCDTTSRLFGIGKGKAVKKAQTDAYFMECANRFTDTMSKEEVLRIGEEVIVCLYNGVEHEGLDLLRFRKFTSKVMTSSKFVESILSNESLDWRDVNLNVKDWGWLIDGNIYLPVRSSLPPAPEELLKTIYCRCKCNCDTKRCNCRKHGLEYSVACTECRGTTCCNGCTPNYDSESDDFCIEILLLI
;
A
#
# COMPACT_ATOMS: atom_id res chain seq x y z
N MET A 1 51.78 -13.34 33.47
CA MET A 1 52.51 -12.95 32.24
C MET A 1 51.70 -12.02 31.32
N GLN A 2 50.45 -12.34 30.95
CA GLN A 2 49.65 -11.47 30.06
C GLN A 2 49.38 -10.06 30.61
N ALA A 3 49.01 -9.92 31.89
CA ALA A 3 48.76 -8.61 32.51
C ALA A 3 50.00 -7.70 32.56
N THR A 4 51.20 -8.28 32.51
CA THR A 4 52.49 -7.59 32.67
C THR A 4 53.27 -7.44 31.36
N ARG A 5 52.99 -8.31 30.37
CA ARG A 5 53.63 -8.35 29.03
C ARG A 5 52.62 -8.89 28.00
N PRO A 6 51.60 -8.11 27.64
CA PRO A 6 50.45 -8.60 26.85
C PRO A 6 50.78 -9.05 25.43
N ARG A 7 52.00 -8.77 24.92
CA ARG A 7 52.44 -9.11 23.57
C ARG A 7 53.40 -10.31 23.47
N VAL A 8 53.75 -10.95 24.60
CA VAL A 8 54.76 -12.02 24.63
C VAL A 8 54.18 -13.40 24.31
N ILE A 9 52.87 -13.58 24.48
CA ILE A 9 52.17 -14.86 24.26
C ILE A 9 50.95 -14.57 23.39
N MET A 10 50.73 -15.37 22.35
CA MET A 10 49.45 -15.36 21.61
C MET A 10 48.41 -16.15 22.40
N ALA A 11 47.45 -15.44 23.01
CA ALA A 11 46.38 -16.09 23.73
C ALA A 11 45.12 -16.27 22.87
N PRO A 12 44.35 -17.36 23.06
CA PRO A 12 43.10 -17.60 22.34
C PRO A 12 42.12 -16.41 22.40
N LEU A 13 42.00 -15.75 23.55
CA LEU A 13 41.11 -14.60 23.72
C LEU A 13 41.54 -13.39 22.87
N GLN A 14 42.85 -13.14 22.74
CA GLN A 14 43.37 -12.03 21.94
C GLN A 14 43.18 -12.26 20.44
N VAL A 15 43.36 -13.51 19.99
CA VAL A 15 43.07 -13.94 18.62
C VAL A 15 41.57 -13.86 18.35
N GLY A 16 40.76 -14.39 19.27
CA GLY A 16 39.30 -14.41 19.17
C GLY A 16 38.68 -13.02 19.11
N LEU A 17 39.09 -12.11 20.00
CA LEU A 17 38.65 -10.70 19.97
C LEU A 17 39.07 -10.02 18.66
N GLY A 18 40.29 -10.29 18.19
CA GLY A 18 40.76 -9.80 16.90
C GLY A 18 39.86 -10.24 15.74
N ILE A 19 39.55 -11.53 15.66
CA ILE A 19 38.69 -12.11 14.63
C ILE A 19 37.27 -11.55 14.70
N GLN A 20 36.70 -11.44 15.91
CA GLN A 20 35.36 -10.87 16.11
C GLN A 20 35.29 -9.41 15.64
N LEU A 21 36.27 -8.59 16.01
CA LEU A 21 36.33 -7.19 15.57
C LEU A 21 36.53 -7.07 14.05
N HIS A 22 37.36 -7.93 13.47
CA HIS A 22 37.53 -7.97 12.02
C HIS A 22 36.23 -8.39 11.32
N HIS A 23 35.53 -9.39 11.84
CA HIS A 23 34.27 -9.89 11.32
C HIS A 23 33.15 -8.83 11.37
N HIS A 24 33.07 -8.03 12.43
CA HIS A 24 32.02 -7.01 12.58
C HIS A 24 32.33 -5.70 11.85
N PHE A 25 33.59 -5.28 11.84
CA PHE A 25 33.97 -3.91 11.44
C PHE A 25 34.94 -3.82 10.27
N ALA A 26 35.61 -4.91 9.88
CA ALA A 26 36.70 -4.94 8.89
C ALA A 26 37.75 -3.82 9.07
N SER A 27 37.93 -3.33 10.31
CA SER A 27 38.74 -2.15 10.58
C SER A 27 40.13 -2.54 11.07
N LYS A 28 41.13 -2.43 10.18
CA LYS A 28 42.55 -2.54 10.54
C LYS A 28 42.92 -1.54 11.65
N TYR A 29 42.47 -0.30 11.55
CA TYR A 29 42.75 0.73 12.54
C TYR A 29 42.25 0.34 13.94
N LEU A 30 41.01 -0.16 14.05
CA LEU A 30 40.45 -0.58 15.34
C LEU A 30 41.26 -1.72 15.97
N ILE A 31 41.63 -2.70 15.15
CA ILE A 31 42.44 -3.84 15.57
C ILE A 31 43.84 -3.39 15.99
N ASP A 32 44.50 -2.54 15.20
CA ASP A 32 45.85 -2.06 15.49
C ASP A 32 45.89 -1.20 16.77
N VAL A 33 44.85 -0.39 17.02
CA VAL A 33 44.68 0.37 18.28
C VAL A 33 44.59 -0.59 19.47
N LEU A 34 43.70 -1.57 19.42
CA LEU A 34 43.51 -2.52 20.52
C LEU A 34 44.70 -3.47 20.70
N HIS A 35 45.38 -3.84 19.62
CA HIS A 35 46.63 -4.57 19.66
C HIS A 35 47.75 -3.76 20.32
N THR A 36 47.84 -2.47 20.00
CA THR A 36 48.81 -1.56 20.63
C THR A 36 48.58 -1.45 22.13
N LEU A 37 47.32 -1.48 22.57
CA LEU A 37 46.96 -1.53 24.00
C LEU A 37 47.12 -2.92 24.63
N GLY A 38 47.38 -3.96 23.84
CA GLY A 38 47.59 -5.34 24.30
C GLY A 38 46.31 -6.17 24.47
N PHE A 39 45.17 -5.70 23.97
CA PHE A 39 43.87 -6.36 24.14
C PHE A 39 43.58 -7.45 23.10
N CYS A 40 44.13 -7.33 21.88
CA CYS A 40 43.95 -8.33 20.82
C CYS A 40 45.24 -8.63 20.04
N SER A 41 45.19 -9.66 19.20
CA SER A 41 46.26 -10.00 18.27
C SER A 41 46.37 -8.98 17.13
N SER A 42 47.53 -8.89 16.50
CA SER A 42 47.78 -7.95 15.41
C SER A 42 46.87 -8.23 14.21
N TYR A 43 46.61 -7.21 13.38
CA TYR A 43 45.85 -7.38 12.14
C TYR A 43 46.46 -8.44 11.22
N GLY A 44 47.80 -8.49 11.12
CA GLY A 44 48.50 -9.50 10.32
C GLY A 44 48.26 -10.93 10.83
N GLU A 45 48.17 -11.12 12.14
CA GLU A 45 47.89 -12.44 12.72
C GLU A 45 46.44 -12.89 12.47
N ILE A 46 45.49 -11.95 12.49
CA ILE A 46 44.09 -12.23 12.15
C ILE A 46 43.97 -12.62 10.67
N LEU A 47 44.63 -11.89 9.76
CA LEU A 47 44.67 -12.28 8.35
C LEU A 47 45.32 -13.65 8.16
N LYS A 48 46.39 -13.95 8.89
CA LYS A 48 47.04 -15.28 8.84
C LYS A 48 46.11 -16.39 9.33
N PHE A 49 45.33 -16.12 10.38
CA PHE A 49 44.28 -17.05 10.83
C PHE A 49 43.24 -17.28 9.73
N GLU A 50 42.74 -16.22 9.10
CA GLU A 50 41.76 -16.33 8.01
C GLU A 50 42.33 -17.10 6.81
N SER A 51 43.57 -16.80 6.38
CA SER A 51 44.18 -17.53 5.27
C SER A 51 44.43 -18.99 5.62
N SER A 52 44.89 -19.27 6.85
CA SER A 52 45.07 -20.62 7.34
C SER A 52 43.75 -21.38 7.33
N ALA A 53 42.69 -20.80 7.88
CA ALA A 53 41.36 -21.40 7.92
C ALA A 53 40.79 -21.67 6.52
N ALA A 54 41.07 -20.78 5.55
CA ALA A 54 40.62 -20.94 4.17
C ALA A 54 41.27 -22.12 3.43
N VAL A 55 42.49 -22.50 3.80
CA VAL A 55 43.26 -23.57 3.11
C VAL A 55 43.27 -24.87 3.91
N SER A 56 43.15 -24.81 5.23
CA SER A 56 43.27 -25.98 6.12
C SER A 56 42.01 -26.84 6.20
N GLN A 57 40.86 -26.35 5.73
CA GLN A 57 39.64 -27.15 5.68
C GLN A 57 39.70 -28.08 4.46
N GLU A 58 39.92 -29.38 4.68
CA GLU A 58 39.94 -30.37 3.61
C GLU A 58 38.56 -30.57 2.95
N THR A 59 37.48 -30.36 3.71
CA THR A 59 36.09 -30.45 3.23
C THR A 59 35.23 -29.34 3.84
N TYR A 60 34.21 -28.88 3.10
CA TYR A 60 33.28 -27.83 3.59
C TYR A 60 32.26 -28.34 4.61
N LEU A 61 32.04 -29.65 4.63
CA LEU A 61 31.12 -30.37 5.50
C LEU A 61 31.77 -31.69 5.94
N PRO A 62 31.69 -32.07 7.23
CA PRO A 62 32.29 -33.30 7.73
C PRO A 62 31.70 -34.55 7.07
N ASN A 63 32.50 -35.61 6.98
CA ASN A 63 32.10 -36.87 6.33
C ASN A 63 31.10 -37.70 7.15
N ASP A 64 31.15 -37.61 8.49
CA ASP A 64 30.23 -38.34 9.38
C ASP A 64 28.93 -37.55 9.58
N VAL A 65 27.91 -37.86 8.78
CA VAL A 65 26.59 -37.20 8.80
C VAL A 65 25.42 -38.19 8.88
N ASP A 66 25.66 -39.42 9.35
CA ASP A 66 24.70 -40.54 9.32
C ASP A 66 23.34 -40.23 10.00
N ASP A 67 23.31 -39.33 11.00
CA ASP A 67 22.09 -38.91 11.71
C ASP A 67 21.57 -37.51 11.31
N HIS A 68 22.11 -36.91 10.24
CA HIS A 68 21.83 -35.53 9.85
C HIS A 68 21.15 -35.42 8.48
N THR A 69 20.30 -34.41 8.33
CA THR A 69 19.72 -34.00 7.05
C THR A 69 20.39 -32.73 6.58
N ILE A 70 20.83 -32.75 5.32
CA ILE A 70 21.51 -31.63 4.67
C ILE A 70 20.61 -31.06 3.58
N MET A 71 20.42 -29.75 3.59
CA MET A 71 19.68 -29.02 2.56
C MET A 71 20.55 -27.89 2.03
N PHE A 72 20.61 -27.75 0.71
CA PHE A 72 21.33 -26.67 0.06
C PHE A 72 20.37 -25.55 -0.33
N SER A 73 20.85 -24.31 -0.31
CA SER A 73 20.20 -23.19 -0.99
C SER A 73 21.24 -22.35 -1.70
N ALA A 74 20.84 -21.80 -2.84
CA ALA A 74 21.70 -20.98 -3.66
C ALA A 74 20.92 -19.77 -4.18
N ASP A 75 21.56 -18.61 -4.17
CA ASP A 75 20.92 -17.33 -4.50
C ASP A 75 21.94 -16.30 -5.00
N ASN A 76 21.45 -15.24 -5.62
CA ASN A 76 22.25 -14.21 -6.27
C ASN A 76 23.01 -13.36 -5.25
N VAL A 77 24.30 -13.17 -5.50
CA VAL A 77 25.17 -12.25 -4.77
C VAL A 77 25.53 -11.10 -5.72
N ASP A 78 24.73 -10.05 -5.68
CA ASP A 78 25.01 -8.82 -6.43
C ASP A 78 25.72 -7.78 -5.56
N HIS A 79 26.86 -7.30 -6.04
CA HIS A 79 27.62 -6.25 -5.37
C HIS A 79 28.23 -5.24 -6.33
N ASN A 80 27.96 -3.95 -6.09
CA ASN A 80 28.67 -2.86 -6.74
C ASN A 80 30.06 -2.75 -6.13
N LEU A 81 31.10 -3.15 -6.89
CA LEU A 81 32.45 -2.76 -6.53
C LEU A 81 32.51 -1.23 -6.56
N GLN A 82 33.18 -0.63 -5.59
CA GLN A 82 33.42 0.82 -5.59
C GLN A 82 34.45 1.17 -6.68
N THR A 83 34.13 0.92 -7.94
CA THR A 83 34.89 1.46 -9.06
C THR A 83 34.35 2.86 -9.36
N LEU A 84 35.26 3.76 -9.75
CA LEU A 84 34.93 5.16 -10.05
C LEU A 84 33.93 5.28 -11.20
N ASP A 85 33.83 4.27 -12.05
CA ASP A 85 32.97 4.18 -13.23
C ASP A 85 31.72 3.31 -13.06
N GLY A 86 31.62 2.55 -11.96
CA GLY A 86 30.52 1.61 -11.69
C GLY A 86 30.43 0.39 -12.62
N ASN A 87 31.42 0.11 -13.47
CA ASN A 87 31.36 -0.95 -14.48
C ASN A 87 31.72 -2.35 -13.97
N ASP A 88 32.40 -2.47 -12.82
CA ASP A 88 32.74 -3.77 -12.24
C ASP A 88 31.73 -4.17 -11.16
N THR A 89 30.52 -4.60 -11.54
CA THR A 89 29.59 -5.21 -10.59
C THR A 89 29.86 -6.72 -10.48
N PHE A 90 30.15 -7.21 -9.28
CA PHE A 90 30.25 -8.65 -9.04
C PHE A 90 28.84 -9.25 -9.07
N HIS A 91 28.63 -10.20 -9.98
CA HIS A 91 27.42 -11.00 -10.11
C HIS A 91 27.81 -12.47 -9.91
N GLY A 92 27.68 -12.98 -8.69
CA GLY A 92 28.04 -14.37 -8.38
C GLY A 92 26.90 -15.16 -7.74
N MET A 93 27.04 -16.49 -7.72
CA MET A 93 26.11 -17.39 -7.01
C MET A 93 26.65 -17.68 -5.62
N GLY A 94 25.88 -17.32 -4.59
CA GLY A 94 26.14 -17.71 -3.21
C GLY A 94 25.45 -19.02 -2.88
N ILE A 95 26.13 -19.90 -2.15
CA ILE A 95 25.60 -21.23 -1.80
C ILE A 95 25.79 -21.46 -0.29
N ILE A 96 24.77 -22.00 0.37
CA ILE A 96 24.86 -22.49 1.75
C ILE A 96 24.38 -23.94 1.86
N ALA A 97 24.89 -24.64 2.86
CA ALA A 97 24.36 -25.91 3.34
C ALA A 97 23.80 -25.74 4.76
N THR A 98 22.58 -26.21 4.97
CA THR A 98 21.95 -26.29 6.29
C THR A 98 21.95 -27.75 6.75
N VAL A 99 22.49 -28.01 7.93
CA VAL A 99 22.55 -29.35 8.53
C VAL A 99 21.66 -29.40 9.76
N THR A 100 20.75 -30.38 9.84
CA THR A 100 19.80 -30.57 10.94
C THR A 100 19.75 -32.04 11.37
N PRO A 101 19.90 -32.39 12.67
CA PRO A 101 20.29 -31.51 13.76
C PRO A 101 21.64 -30.83 13.48
N GLY A 102 21.93 -29.70 14.14
CA GLY A 102 23.13 -28.91 13.89
C GLY A 102 24.41 -29.65 14.27
N ILE A 103 25.47 -29.43 13.49
CA ILE A 103 26.82 -29.96 13.76
C ILE A 103 27.72 -28.83 14.25
N THR A 104 28.59 -29.13 15.23
CA THR A 104 29.59 -28.17 15.73
C THR A 104 30.97 -28.60 15.26
N PHE A 105 31.62 -27.78 14.43
CA PHE A 105 32.97 -28.04 13.93
C PHE A 105 34.01 -27.65 14.98
N LYS A 106 34.84 -28.59 15.43
CA LYS A 106 35.93 -28.36 16.41
C LYS A 106 37.28 -28.81 15.87
N GLU A 107 37.61 -28.46 14.64
CA GLU A 107 38.97 -28.69 14.15
C GLU A 107 39.87 -27.48 14.47
N PRO A 108 41.03 -27.71 15.08
CA PRO A 108 42.00 -26.64 15.30
C PRO A 108 42.52 -26.14 13.95
N VAL A 109 42.40 -24.84 13.69
CA VAL A 109 42.97 -24.23 12.49
C VAL A 109 44.51 -24.23 12.62
N PRO A 110 45.25 -25.01 11.82
CA PRO A 110 46.70 -25.04 11.87
C PRO A 110 47.25 -23.72 11.36
N ARG A 111 48.21 -23.13 12.08
CA ARG A 111 48.88 -21.90 11.64
C ARG A 111 49.87 -22.22 10.52
N ILE A 112 49.49 -21.93 9.28
CA ILE A 112 50.30 -22.23 8.08
C ILE A 112 50.61 -20.95 7.29
N ASP A 113 51.61 -21.02 6.42
CA ASP A 113 51.88 -19.99 5.42
C ASP A 113 51.19 -20.40 4.12
N THR A 114 50.32 -19.53 3.60
CA THR A 114 49.48 -19.80 2.43
C THR A 114 49.81 -18.83 1.30
N THR A 115 49.78 -19.32 0.05
CA THR A 115 49.90 -18.45 -1.14
C THR A 115 48.52 -18.06 -1.70
N PRO A 116 48.42 -16.95 -2.44
CA PRO A 116 47.18 -16.58 -3.14
C PRO A 116 46.61 -17.68 -4.03
N GLU A 117 47.47 -18.45 -4.72
CA GLU A 117 47.06 -19.53 -5.61
C GLU A 117 46.45 -20.71 -4.83
N GLN A 118 46.96 -21.01 -3.63
CA GLN A 118 46.39 -22.04 -2.77
C GLN A 118 44.98 -21.66 -2.30
N ILE A 119 44.79 -20.41 -1.89
CA ILE A 119 43.48 -19.89 -1.47
C ILE A 119 42.48 -19.93 -2.63
N ILE A 120 42.87 -19.47 -3.82
CA ILE A 120 42.01 -19.53 -5.02
C ILE A 120 41.65 -20.99 -5.33
N LYS A 121 42.63 -21.89 -5.33
CA LYS A 121 42.39 -23.31 -5.63
C LYS A 121 41.41 -23.94 -4.63
N SER A 122 41.50 -23.61 -3.35
CA SER A 122 40.57 -24.08 -2.32
C SER A 122 39.16 -23.52 -2.46
N GLY A 123 38.97 -22.38 -3.12
CA GLY A 123 37.67 -21.71 -3.28
C GLY A 123 37.03 -21.87 -4.65
N LYS A 124 37.64 -22.63 -5.56
CA LYS A 124 37.22 -22.70 -6.96
C LYS A 124 36.25 -23.85 -7.21
N ILE A 125 35.03 -23.51 -7.64
CA ILE A 125 34.11 -24.47 -8.26
C ILE A 125 34.47 -24.60 -9.74
N GLU A 126 34.51 -25.84 -10.23
CA GLU A 126 34.71 -26.12 -11.65
C GLU A 126 33.50 -25.60 -12.46
N ILE A 127 33.76 -24.66 -13.37
CA ILE A 127 32.74 -24.09 -14.25
C ILE A 127 32.49 -25.06 -15.39
N LYS A 128 31.27 -25.59 -15.45
CA LYS A 128 30.78 -26.45 -16.53
C LYS A 128 29.86 -25.63 -17.43
N PHE A 129 30.33 -25.39 -18.65
CA PHE A 129 29.54 -24.66 -19.65
C PHE A 129 28.32 -25.47 -20.08
N HIS A 130 27.16 -24.84 -20.05
CA HIS A 130 25.91 -25.50 -20.39
C HIS A 130 25.05 -24.62 -21.30
N LYS A 131 24.40 -25.26 -22.26
CA LYS A 131 23.39 -24.65 -23.13
C LYS A 131 22.21 -25.59 -23.24
N LEU A 132 21.01 -25.03 -23.17
CA LEU A 132 19.79 -25.79 -23.41
C LEU A 132 19.73 -26.26 -24.87
N PRO A 133 19.14 -27.44 -25.14
CA PRO A 133 18.90 -27.91 -26.50
C PRO A 133 17.92 -27.00 -27.25
N ALA A 134 18.00 -27.02 -28.59
CA ALA A 134 17.11 -26.23 -29.44
C ALA A 134 15.64 -26.66 -29.32
N GLU A 135 15.41 -27.97 -29.17
CA GLU A 135 14.12 -28.55 -28.82
C GLU A 135 14.15 -29.04 -27.37
N MET A 136 13.26 -28.50 -26.54
CA MET A 136 13.17 -28.89 -25.14
C MET A 136 12.24 -30.07 -24.94
N HIS A 137 12.59 -30.96 -24.02
CA HIS A 137 11.68 -31.97 -23.50
C HIS A 137 10.52 -31.30 -22.76
N PRO A 138 9.26 -31.60 -23.13
CA PRO A 138 8.10 -30.98 -22.50
C PRO A 138 7.96 -31.39 -21.04
N PHE A 139 7.40 -30.51 -20.22
CA PHE A 139 6.97 -30.81 -18.86
C PHE A 139 5.45 -30.74 -18.80
N ASN A 140 4.79 -31.88 -18.99
CA ASN A 140 3.32 -31.93 -19.02
C ASN A 140 2.74 -31.78 -17.61
N LEU A 141 1.84 -30.82 -17.46
CA LEU A 141 1.14 -30.51 -16.22
C LEU A 141 0.01 -31.52 -15.99
N LYS A 142 0.12 -32.33 -14.94
CA LYS A 142 -0.85 -33.34 -14.54
C LYS A 142 -1.82 -32.79 -13.50
N GLU A 143 -2.93 -33.48 -13.30
CA GLU A 143 -3.85 -33.17 -12.19
C GLU A 143 -3.13 -33.31 -10.84
N LEU A 144 -3.22 -32.26 -10.01
CA LEU A 144 -2.67 -32.30 -8.65
C LEU A 144 -3.61 -33.06 -7.72
N ARG A 145 -3.06 -33.95 -6.90
CA ARG A 145 -3.81 -34.59 -5.80
C ARG A 145 -4.27 -33.51 -4.82
N ARG A 146 -5.52 -33.58 -4.35
CA ARG A 146 -6.02 -32.68 -3.32
C ARG A 146 -5.35 -32.99 -1.98
N MET A 147 -4.76 -31.98 -1.36
CA MET A 147 -4.23 -32.09 0.00
C MET A 147 -5.35 -31.82 1.00
N ASN A 148 -5.47 -32.65 2.04
CA ASN A 148 -6.45 -32.44 3.11
C ASN A 148 -5.82 -31.65 4.26
N ASN A 149 -6.59 -30.72 4.83
CA ASN A 149 -6.19 -29.98 6.02
C ASN A 149 -6.89 -30.56 7.26
N ASN A 150 -6.11 -31.19 8.14
CA ASN A 150 -6.57 -31.72 9.43
C ASN A 150 -6.34 -30.75 10.59
N ASP A 151 -6.04 -29.47 10.31
CA ASP A 151 -5.77 -28.46 11.34
C ASP A 151 -7.02 -28.13 12.15
N ARG A 152 -7.18 -28.85 13.27
CA ARG A 152 -8.25 -28.68 14.26
C ARG A 152 -8.13 -27.37 15.05
N LYS A 153 -7.09 -26.54 14.84
CA LYS A 153 -6.87 -25.29 15.59
C LYS A 153 -7.45 -24.03 14.93
N LYS A 154 -8.13 -24.14 13.79
CA LYS A 154 -8.81 -23.00 13.13
C LYS A 154 -9.82 -22.29 14.02
N THR A 155 -10.52 -23.06 14.86
CA THR A 155 -11.50 -22.56 15.81
C THR A 155 -10.84 -21.69 16.88
N LEU A 156 -9.65 -22.09 17.37
CA LEU A 156 -8.86 -21.33 18.35
C LEU A 156 -8.33 -19.99 17.80
N GLU A 157 -7.88 -19.96 16.53
CA GLU A 157 -7.43 -18.72 15.90
C GLU A 157 -8.58 -17.73 15.71
N THR A 158 -9.78 -18.22 15.41
CA THR A 158 -10.98 -17.39 15.29
C THR A 158 -11.38 -16.83 16.65
N LEU A 159 -11.34 -17.67 17.70
CA LEU A 159 -11.55 -17.24 19.08
C LEU A 159 -10.57 -16.14 19.52
N LEU A 160 -9.29 -16.25 19.18
CA LEU A 160 -8.30 -15.21 19.51
C LEU A 160 -8.68 -13.84 18.93
N LYS A 161 -9.23 -13.81 17.71
CA LYS A 161 -9.63 -12.55 17.04
C LYS A 161 -10.88 -11.95 17.68
N ILE A 162 -11.91 -12.77 17.89
CA ILE A 162 -13.21 -12.30 18.39
C ILE A 162 -13.19 -11.97 19.90
N SER A 163 -12.26 -12.56 20.65
CA SER A 163 -12.04 -12.28 22.08
C SER A 163 -11.14 -11.08 22.37
N TRP A 164 -10.64 -10.42 21.33
CA TRP A 164 -9.72 -9.29 21.47
C TRP A 164 -10.29 -8.12 22.30
N PRO A 165 -11.56 -7.69 22.12
CA PRO A 165 -12.13 -6.57 22.88
C PRO A 165 -12.26 -6.81 24.40
N LEU A 166 -12.16 -8.06 24.86
CA LEU A 166 -12.51 -8.43 26.24
C LEU A 166 -11.29 -8.60 27.17
N HIS A 167 -10.11 -8.85 26.62
CA HIS A 167 -8.87 -8.87 27.42
C HIS A 167 -7.77 -8.11 26.70
N SER A 168 -7.92 -6.80 26.60
CA SER A 168 -6.96 -5.92 25.97
C SER A 168 -6.00 -5.34 27.02
N PRO A 169 -4.67 -5.29 26.79
CA PRO A 169 -3.95 -5.65 25.56
C PRO A 169 -3.63 -7.15 25.44
N ARG A 170 -3.64 -7.68 24.20
CA ARG A 170 -3.35 -9.11 23.89
C ARG A 170 -2.05 -9.31 23.11
N VAL A 171 -1.54 -10.54 23.19
CA VAL A 171 -0.46 -11.04 22.34
C VAL A 171 -0.95 -11.18 20.90
N GLY A 172 -0.20 -10.65 19.94
CA GLY A 172 -0.47 -10.83 18.51
C GLY A 172 -0.37 -12.29 18.04
N TRP A 173 -0.92 -12.58 16.86
CA TRP A 173 -1.07 -13.96 16.34
C TRP A 173 0.24 -14.78 16.37
N SER A 174 1.38 -14.24 15.93
CA SER A 174 2.63 -15.02 15.94
C SER A 174 3.18 -15.23 17.34
N GLY A 175 3.03 -14.24 18.23
CA GLY A 175 3.35 -14.41 19.64
C GLY A 175 2.47 -15.47 20.33
N PHE A 176 1.16 -15.46 20.05
CA PHE A 176 0.21 -16.44 20.57
C PHE A 176 0.55 -17.84 20.08
N MET A 177 0.81 -17.99 18.77
CA MET A 177 1.21 -19.27 18.21
C MET A 177 2.49 -19.82 18.86
N GLN A 178 3.47 -18.97 19.14
CA GLN A 178 4.66 -19.40 19.86
C GLN A 178 4.35 -19.92 21.28
N THR A 179 3.32 -19.39 21.94
CA THR A 179 2.93 -19.82 23.30
C THR A 179 2.08 -21.09 23.35
N VAL A 180 1.33 -21.42 22.29
CA VAL A 180 0.38 -22.56 22.28
C VAL A 180 0.81 -23.72 21.39
N GLN A 181 1.82 -23.53 20.56
CA GLN A 181 2.29 -24.58 19.65
C GLN A 181 3.44 -25.34 20.29
N GLU A 182 3.19 -26.61 20.56
CA GLU A 182 4.16 -27.58 21.06
C GLU A 182 4.11 -28.84 20.19
N GLY A 183 5.23 -29.54 20.10
CA GLY A 183 5.36 -30.75 19.31
C GLY A 183 6.81 -31.19 19.17
N PRO A 184 7.04 -32.44 18.70
CA PRO A 184 8.39 -32.90 18.38
C PRO A 184 8.93 -32.12 17.18
N TYR A 185 10.24 -31.84 17.18
CA TYR A 185 10.93 -31.23 16.05
C TYR A 185 12.37 -31.73 15.96
N PRO A 186 13.01 -31.68 14.77
CA PRO A 186 14.36 -32.21 14.55
C PRO A 186 15.53 -31.52 15.27
N GLY A 187 15.28 -30.51 16.10
CA GLY A 187 16.33 -29.70 16.73
C GLY A 187 16.76 -28.46 15.93
N GLU A 188 17.71 -27.73 16.49
CA GLU A 188 18.37 -26.56 15.88
C GLU A 188 19.29 -26.97 14.72
N SER A 189 19.36 -26.12 13.69
CA SER A 189 20.17 -26.32 12.48
C SER A 189 21.48 -25.54 12.54
N SER A 190 22.54 -26.09 11.95
CA SER A 190 23.79 -25.35 11.67
C SER A 190 23.84 -24.93 10.19
N ILE A 191 24.38 -23.74 9.91
CA ILE A 191 24.47 -23.17 8.55
C ILE A 191 25.94 -23.02 8.17
N HIS A 192 26.32 -23.58 7.02
CA HIS A 192 27.68 -23.61 6.50
C HIS A 192 27.72 -22.91 5.14
N PHE A 193 28.72 -22.05 4.94
CA PHE A 193 28.90 -21.34 3.67
C PHE A 193 29.73 -22.20 2.74
N LEU A 194 29.30 -22.32 1.49
CA LEU A 194 30.00 -23.07 0.45
C LEU A 194 30.65 -22.07 -0.53
N PRO A 195 31.60 -22.54 -1.37
CA PRO A 195 32.25 -21.68 -2.35
C PRO A 195 31.26 -20.96 -3.28
N MET A 196 31.61 -19.74 -3.68
CA MET A 196 30.82 -18.91 -4.58
C MET A 196 31.25 -19.18 -6.02
N ILE A 197 30.29 -19.12 -6.94
CA ILE A 197 30.60 -19.18 -8.37
C ILE A 197 30.66 -17.75 -8.90
N ASP A 198 31.81 -17.40 -9.47
CA ASP A 198 32.06 -16.11 -10.12
C ASP A 198 31.53 -16.11 -11.57
N LEU A 199 30.23 -16.36 -11.70
CA LEU A 199 29.47 -16.19 -12.93
C LEU A 199 28.12 -15.57 -12.60
N ASN A 200 27.61 -14.78 -13.53
CA ASN A 200 26.26 -14.24 -13.45
C ASN A 200 25.27 -15.38 -13.15
N PRO A 201 24.52 -15.33 -12.04
CA PRO A 201 23.57 -16.37 -11.66
C PRO A 201 22.46 -16.63 -12.69
N SER A 202 22.19 -15.65 -13.55
CA SER A 202 21.25 -15.83 -14.65
C SER A 202 21.82 -16.63 -15.83
N ASP A 203 23.13 -16.88 -15.87
CA ASP A 203 23.76 -17.78 -16.85
C ASP A 203 23.39 -19.24 -16.53
N LEU A 204 22.96 -19.98 -17.55
CA LEU A 204 22.66 -21.40 -17.44
C LEU A 204 23.89 -22.21 -17.01
N SER A 205 25.09 -21.80 -17.42
CA SER A 205 26.35 -22.43 -17.01
C SER A 205 26.59 -22.26 -15.51
N CYS A 206 26.21 -21.11 -14.93
CA CYS A 206 26.31 -20.87 -13.49
C CYS A 206 25.39 -21.81 -12.71
N ILE A 207 24.13 -21.91 -13.14
CA ILE A 207 23.13 -22.80 -12.52
C ILE A 207 23.53 -24.27 -12.68
N PHE A 208 23.95 -24.69 -13.87
CA PHE A 208 24.42 -26.05 -14.13
C PHE A 208 25.64 -26.42 -13.28
N SER A 209 26.62 -25.50 -13.17
CA SER A 209 27.79 -25.68 -12.31
C SER A 209 27.40 -25.79 -10.83
N THR A 210 26.43 -24.98 -10.38
CA THR A 210 25.86 -25.04 -9.02
C THR A 210 25.23 -26.41 -8.76
N LEU A 211 24.38 -26.89 -9.67
CA LEU A 211 23.72 -28.19 -9.54
C LEU A 211 24.73 -29.34 -9.54
N SER A 212 25.75 -29.29 -10.41
CA SER A 212 26.80 -30.31 -10.46
C SER A 212 27.65 -30.31 -9.19
N PHE A 213 27.98 -29.14 -8.65
CA PHE A 213 28.72 -29.02 -7.40
C PHE A 213 27.93 -29.63 -6.24
N ILE A 214 26.66 -29.26 -6.09
CA ILE A 214 25.78 -29.79 -5.04
C ILE A 214 25.61 -31.30 -5.17
N CYS A 215 25.46 -31.82 -6.40
CA CYS A 215 25.35 -33.25 -6.63
C CYS A 215 26.62 -34.00 -6.20
N ASN A 216 27.81 -33.45 -6.49
CA ASN A 216 29.07 -34.04 -6.09
C ASN A 216 29.24 -34.05 -4.55
N GLU A 217 28.89 -32.94 -3.90
CA GLU A 217 28.94 -32.86 -2.42
C GLU A 217 27.93 -33.81 -1.77
N ALA A 218 26.71 -33.90 -2.30
CA ALA A 218 25.71 -34.83 -1.81
C ALA A 218 26.14 -36.30 -1.97
N ASN A 219 26.75 -36.64 -3.12
CA ASN A 219 27.31 -37.97 -3.36
C ASN A 219 28.47 -38.29 -2.41
N ARG A 220 29.37 -37.33 -2.13
CA ARG A 220 30.45 -37.49 -1.15
C ARG A 220 29.91 -37.82 0.23
N LEU A 221 28.82 -37.16 0.62
CA LEU A 221 28.16 -37.30 1.92
C LEU A 221 27.12 -38.43 1.95
N GLN A 222 26.91 -39.14 0.85
CA GLN A 222 25.90 -40.20 0.69
C GLN A 222 24.46 -39.75 1.05
N VAL A 223 24.13 -38.49 0.77
CA VAL A 223 22.80 -37.93 0.98
C VAL A 223 22.10 -37.63 -0.34
N THR A 224 20.77 -37.62 -0.34
CA THR A 224 20.00 -37.18 -1.51
C THR A 224 20.19 -35.67 -1.73
N PRO A 225 20.63 -35.22 -2.91
CA PRO A 225 20.83 -33.79 -3.16
C PRO A 225 19.48 -33.05 -3.18
N SER A 226 19.37 -31.98 -2.38
CA SER A 226 18.23 -31.05 -2.45
C SER A 226 18.71 -29.61 -2.44
N VAL A 227 18.19 -28.81 -3.37
CA VAL A 227 18.56 -27.40 -3.51
C VAL A 227 17.32 -26.53 -3.61
N THR A 228 17.34 -25.41 -2.87
CA THR A 228 16.31 -24.37 -2.95
C THR A 228 16.81 -23.16 -3.73
N PHE A 229 15.99 -22.69 -4.65
CA PHE A 229 16.23 -21.49 -5.46
C PHE A 229 15.05 -20.52 -5.39
N ASP A 230 15.31 -19.23 -5.60
CA ASP A 230 14.24 -18.26 -5.91
C ASP A 230 13.53 -18.63 -7.23
N GLN A 231 12.39 -18.00 -7.54
CA GLN A 231 11.58 -18.43 -8.67
C GLN A 231 12.31 -18.38 -10.04
N PRO A 232 13.02 -17.30 -10.41
CA PRO A 232 13.77 -17.25 -11.66
C PRO A 232 14.84 -18.35 -11.79
N LEU A 233 15.62 -18.60 -10.74
CA LEU A 233 16.65 -19.64 -10.76
C LEU A 233 16.03 -21.05 -10.73
N TYR A 234 14.96 -21.26 -9.94
CA TYR A 234 14.21 -22.51 -9.91
C TYR A 234 13.71 -22.89 -11.30
N TRP A 235 13.16 -21.92 -12.05
CA TRP A 235 12.64 -22.18 -13.40
C TRP A 235 13.74 -22.66 -14.35
N LYS A 236 14.90 -22.01 -14.34
CA LYS A 236 16.05 -22.41 -15.17
C LYS A 236 16.62 -23.76 -14.72
N ALA A 237 16.72 -24.02 -13.43
CA ALA A 237 17.15 -25.30 -12.89
C ALA A 237 16.18 -26.42 -13.32
N LEU A 238 14.86 -26.18 -13.28
CA LEU A 238 13.85 -27.13 -13.76
C LEU A 238 14.02 -27.42 -15.26
N MET A 239 14.28 -26.41 -16.08
CA MET A 239 14.55 -26.59 -17.52
C MET A 239 15.79 -27.44 -17.75
N ILE A 240 16.88 -27.19 -17.02
CA ILE A 240 18.12 -27.99 -17.08
C ILE A 240 17.81 -29.44 -16.70
N LEU A 241 17.25 -29.65 -15.51
CA LEU A 241 16.96 -30.98 -14.99
C LEU A 241 16.01 -31.76 -15.89
N GLN A 242 15.03 -31.12 -16.53
CA GLN A 242 14.12 -31.81 -17.45
C GLN A 242 14.85 -32.30 -18.72
N ASN A 243 15.83 -31.53 -19.21
CA ASN A 243 16.56 -31.82 -20.44
C ASN A 243 17.83 -32.66 -20.26
N GLU A 244 18.22 -32.95 -19.02
CA GLU A 244 19.32 -33.87 -18.75
C GLU A 244 19.00 -35.32 -19.16
N PRO A 245 20.02 -36.10 -19.58
CA PRO A 245 19.88 -37.54 -19.80
C PRO A 245 19.34 -38.27 -18.55
N ARG A 246 18.66 -39.42 -18.76
CA ARG A 246 18.04 -40.18 -17.64
C ARG A 246 19.07 -40.76 -16.67
N ASP A 247 20.27 -41.04 -17.15
CA ASP A 247 21.43 -41.53 -16.42
C ASP A 247 22.28 -40.40 -15.80
N SER A 248 21.92 -39.12 -16.03
CA SER A 248 22.62 -37.98 -15.45
C SER A 248 22.45 -37.98 -13.92
N PRO A 249 23.54 -37.82 -13.14
CA PRO A 249 23.45 -37.76 -11.68
C PRO A 249 22.59 -36.57 -11.21
N LEU A 250 22.48 -35.52 -12.04
CA LEU A 250 21.64 -34.34 -11.77
C LEU A 250 20.15 -34.69 -11.63
N LYS A 251 19.67 -35.78 -12.25
CA LYS A 251 18.26 -36.23 -12.13
C LYS A 251 17.87 -36.63 -10.71
N SER A 252 18.85 -36.93 -9.85
CA SER A 252 18.62 -37.25 -8.43
C SER A 252 18.31 -36.03 -7.55
N ILE A 253 18.42 -34.81 -8.10
CA ILE A 253 18.23 -33.56 -7.35
C ILE A 253 16.75 -33.32 -7.07
N VAL A 254 16.42 -33.20 -5.78
CA VAL A 254 15.12 -32.70 -5.34
C VAL A 254 15.13 -31.17 -5.33
N LEU A 255 14.59 -30.60 -6.42
CA LEU A 255 14.52 -29.16 -6.64
C LEU A 255 13.38 -28.51 -5.85
N ARG A 256 13.70 -27.49 -5.04
CA ARG A 256 12.74 -26.79 -4.18
C ARG A 256 12.57 -25.33 -4.57
N LEU A 257 11.34 -24.84 -4.50
CA LEU A 257 10.98 -23.46 -4.79
C LEU A 257 11.06 -22.59 -3.51
N GLY A 258 11.68 -21.42 -3.63
CA GLY A 258 11.87 -20.47 -2.53
C GLY A 258 10.54 -20.02 -1.89
N VAL A 259 10.36 -20.43 -0.63
CA VAL A 259 9.12 -20.24 0.14
C VAL A 259 8.97 -18.78 0.60
N PHE A 260 10.05 -18.14 1.03
CA PHE A 260 9.99 -16.74 1.46
C PHE A 260 9.61 -15.82 0.29
N HIS A 261 10.21 -16.04 -0.88
CA HIS A 261 9.86 -15.30 -2.09
C HIS A 261 8.45 -15.62 -2.60
N MET A 262 7.97 -16.86 -2.42
CA MET A 262 6.57 -17.22 -2.68
C MET A 262 5.60 -16.46 -1.77
N GLN A 263 5.93 -16.33 -0.48
CA GLN A 263 5.13 -15.53 0.47
C GLN A 263 5.09 -14.05 0.05
N MET A 264 6.24 -13.47 -0.38
CA MET A 264 6.29 -12.12 -0.93
C MET A 264 5.36 -11.96 -2.14
N SER A 265 5.40 -12.92 -3.06
CA SER A 265 4.54 -12.94 -4.24
C SER A 265 3.06 -13.03 -3.87
N PHE A 266 2.70 -13.88 -2.90
CA PHE A 266 1.32 -14.02 -2.46
C PHE A 266 0.79 -12.76 -1.74
N LEU A 267 1.63 -12.08 -0.96
CA LEU A 267 1.30 -10.74 -0.44
C LEU A 267 1.07 -9.72 -1.56
N GLY A 268 1.84 -9.81 -2.65
CA GLY A 268 1.60 -9.05 -3.88
C GLY A 268 0.24 -9.37 -4.52
N CYS A 269 -0.20 -10.63 -4.53
CA CYS A 269 -1.55 -11.01 -4.97
C CYS A 269 -2.62 -10.34 -4.10
N ILE A 270 -2.47 -10.35 -2.77
CA ILE A 270 -3.40 -9.68 -1.85
C ILE A 270 -3.51 -8.20 -2.20
N GLY A 271 -2.38 -7.51 -2.37
CA GLY A 271 -2.35 -6.10 -2.74
C GLY A 271 -2.98 -5.82 -4.12
N HIS A 272 -2.75 -6.70 -5.10
CA HIS A 272 -3.37 -6.59 -6.43
C HIS A 272 -4.89 -6.77 -6.38
N THR A 273 -5.38 -7.80 -5.69
CA THR A 273 -6.81 -8.07 -5.50
C THR A 273 -7.51 -6.91 -4.80
N MET A 274 -6.85 -6.29 -3.82
CA MET A 274 -7.41 -5.19 -3.03
C MET A 274 -7.08 -3.79 -3.57
N GLN A 275 -6.55 -3.70 -4.79
CA GLN A 275 -6.22 -2.42 -5.38
C GLN A 275 -7.48 -1.57 -5.57
N SER A 276 -7.45 -0.34 -5.05
CA SER A 276 -8.57 0.62 -5.10
C SER A 276 -9.85 0.15 -4.40
N SER A 277 -9.79 -0.81 -3.47
CA SER A 277 -10.93 -1.22 -2.63
C SER A 277 -11.11 -0.37 -1.36
N GLY A 278 -10.12 0.44 -0.99
CA GLY A 278 -10.05 1.16 0.29
C GLY A 278 -9.00 0.59 1.26
N LEU A 279 -8.37 -0.56 0.94
CA LEU A 279 -7.35 -1.18 1.81
C LEU A 279 -6.11 -0.28 2.02
N TYR A 280 -5.70 0.46 0.99
CA TYR A 280 -4.54 1.35 1.06
C TYR A 280 -4.80 2.50 2.04
N GLU A 281 -5.98 3.10 1.98
CA GLU A 281 -6.45 4.16 2.88
C GLU A 281 -6.64 3.62 4.30
N LEU A 282 -7.18 2.41 4.44
CA LEU A 282 -7.28 1.73 5.73
C LEU A 282 -5.92 1.58 6.41
N LEU A 283 -4.89 1.13 5.67
CA LEU A 283 -3.52 0.98 6.17
C LEU A 283 -2.84 2.31 6.51
N LYS A 284 -3.24 3.43 5.87
CA LYS A 284 -2.70 4.78 6.17
C LYS A 284 -2.99 5.24 7.59
N ASN A 285 -4.02 4.69 8.24
CA ASN A 285 -4.32 5.03 9.62
C ASN A 285 -3.23 4.56 10.60
N ILE A 286 -2.43 3.54 10.23
CA ILE A 286 -1.43 2.92 11.12
C ILE A 286 -0.01 2.83 10.52
N TYR A 287 0.17 3.17 9.24
CA TYR A 287 1.46 3.21 8.54
C TYR A 287 1.61 4.44 7.64
N ALA A 288 2.86 4.86 7.39
CA ALA A 288 3.18 5.93 6.45
C ALA A 288 3.05 5.45 4.98
N SER A 289 2.61 6.35 4.09
CA SER A 289 2.30 6.05 2.66
C SER A 289 3.38 5.25 1.92
N ASN A 290 4.65 5.66 2.01
CA ASN A 290 5.76 4.98 1.32
C ASN A 290 5.95 3.54 1.80
N THR A 291 5.62 3.25 3.06
CA THR A 291 5.70 1.88 3.60
C THR A 291 4.59 1.00 3.04
N ILE A 292 3.41 1.56 2.82
CA ILE A 292 2.24 0.82 2.35
C ILE A 292 2.44 0.35 0.91
N GLU A 293 3.08 1.14 0.05
CA GLU A 293 3.42 0.69 -1.32
C GLU A 293 4.26 -0.59 -1.32
N HIS A 294 5.28 -0.66 -0.46
CA HIS A 294 6.08 -1.87 -0.28
C HIS A 294 5.32 -3.02 0.38
N MET A 295 4.31 -2.74 1.21
CA MET A 295 3.44 -3.78 1.78
C MET A 295 2.51 -4.36 0.72
N MET A 296 1.85 -3.50 -0.07
CA MET A 296 0.95 -3.89 -1.16
C MET A 296 1.68 -4.63 -2.29
N SER A 297 2.97 -4.36 -2.50
CA SER A 297 3.79 -5.10 -3.45
C SER A 297 4.45 -6.36 -2.85
N GLY A 298 4.19 -6.69 -1.58
CA GLY A 298 4.82 -7.82 -0.87
C GLY A 298 6.30 -7.67 -0.53
N LYS A 299 6.92 -6.52 -0.82
CA LYS A 299 8.36 -6.26 -0.57
C LYS A 299 8.69 -6.03 0.91
N SER A 300 7.70 -5.66 1.72
CA SER A 300 7.87 -5.46 3.17
C SER A 300 7.13 -6.53 3.98
N VAL A 301 7.55 -7.80 3.87
CA VAL A 301 6.86 -8.99 4.42
C VAL A 301 6.46 -8.81 5.88
N SER A 302 7.39 -8.50 6.78
CA SER A 302 7.10 -8.39 8.22
C SER A 302 6.05 -7.32 8.54
N ARG A 303 6.07 -6.18 7.84
CA ARG A 303 5.08 -5.11 8.05
C ARG A 303 3.73 -5.46 7.42
N ALA A 304 3.76 -6.07 6.24
CA ALA A 304 2.56 -6.55 5.53
C ALA A 304 1.81 -7.60 6.36
N VAL A 305 2.50 -8.63 6.84
CA VAL A 305 1.92 -9.68 7.70
C VAL A 305 1.27 -9.07 8.95
N ARG A 306 1.95 -8.13 9.64
CA ARG A 306 1.36 -7.43 10.79
C ARG A 306 0.11 -6.63 10.40
N GLY A 307 0.20 -5.79 9.37
CA GLY A 307 -0.90 -4.92 8.94
C GLY A 307 -2.14 -5.71 8.53
N HIS A 308 -1.95 -6.77 7.74
CA HIS A 308 -3.04 -7.65 7.34
C HIS A 308 -3.66 -8.40 8.53
N ASN A 309 -2.85 -8.86 9.49
CA ASN A 309 -3.36 -9.51 10.70
C ASN A 309 -4.20 -8.58 11.59
N ILE A 310 -3.81 -7.30 11.71
CA ILE A 310 -4.57 -6.28 12.45
C ILE A 310 -5.92 -6.02 11.78
N ILE A 311 -5.92 -5.84 10.46
CA ILE A 311 -7.15 -5.62 9.69
C ILE A 311 -8.06 -6.84 9.73
N ASP A 312 -7.50 -8.04 9.56
CA ASP A 312 -8.24 -9.30 9.69
C ASP A 312 -8.91 -9.39 11.08
N CYS A 313 -8.18 -9.09 12.16
CA CYS A 313 -8.76 -9.04 13.50
C CYS A 313 -9.92 -8.04 13.61
N ALA A 314 -9.75 -6.81 13.13
CA ALA A 314 -10.77 -5.78 13.17
C ALA A 314 -12.03 -6.14 12.34
N LEU A 315 -11.86 -6.83 11.20
CA LEU A 315 -12.97 -7.32 10.38
C LEU A 315 -13.78 -8.42 11.10
N TYR A 316 -13.12 -9.34 11.80
CA TYR A 316 -13.81 -10.35 12.62
C TYR A 316 -14.59 -9.69 13.78
N ILE A 317 -14.01 -8.69 14.45
CA ILE A 317 -14.69 -7.95 15.51
C ILE A 317 -15.90 -7.18 14.95
N LEU A 318 -15.74 -6.54 13.80
CA LEU A 318 -16.85 -5.84 13.14
C LEU A 318 -17.98 -6.79 12.75
N LEU A 319 -17.65 -7.94 12.13
CA LEU A 319 -18.64 -8.95 11.76
C LEU A 319 -19.43 -9.43 12.98
N LEU A 320 -18.71 -9.72 14.07
CA LEU A 320 -19.32 -10.12 15.32
C LEU A 320 -20.27 -9.03 15.85
N SER A 321 -19.86 -7.76 15.86
CA SER A 321 -20.72 -6.65 16.30
C SER A 321 -22.03 -6.54 15.51
N ILE A 322 -22.00 -6.90 14.22
CA ILE A 322 -23.19 -6.94 13.36
C ILE A 322 -24.09 -8.13 13.72
N MET A 323 -23.50 -9.29 14.02
CA MET A 323 -24.25 -10.50 14.37
C MET A 323 -24.98 -10.37 15.71
N ILE A 324 -24.37 -9.69 16.69
CA ILE A 324 -24.92 -9.57 18.05
C ILE A 324 -25.70 -8.26 18.28
N ASP A 325 -25.72 -7.34 17.32
CA ASP A 325 -26.31 -6.00 17.42
C ASP A 325 -25.81 -5.18 18.64
N VAL A 326 -24.53 -5.34 19.00
CA VAL A 326 -23.86 -4.63 20.11
C VAL A 326 -22.64 -3.87 19.61
N SER A 327 -22.53 -2.60 20.02
CA SER A 327 -21.36 -1.76 19.79
C SER A 327 -20.18 -2.20 20.67
N LEU A 328 -19.29 -3.05 20.13
CA LEU A 328 -18.13 -3.56 20.87
C LEU A 328 -17.08 -2.49 21.22
N LEU A 329 -17.16 -1.29 20.64
CA LEU A 329 -16.31 -0.14 20.99
C LEU A 329 -16.64 0.45 22.38
N GLU A 330 -17.84 0.17 22.91
CA GLU A 330 -18.30 0.71 24.19
C GLU A 330 -17.90 -0.18 25.39
N ILE A 331 -17.51 -1.43 25.14
CA ILE A 331 -17.19 -2.43 26.17
C ILE A 331 -15.82 -2.19 26.82
N GLU A 332 -14.83 -1.64 26.10
CA GLU A 332 -13.50 -1.34 26.67
C GLU A 332 -13.52 -0.19 27.72
N GLY A 333 -14.61 0.58 27.82
CA GLY A 333 -14.72 1.73 28.72
C GLY A 333 -15.26 1.43 30.13
N ASN A 334 -15.93 0.29 30.34
CA ASN A 334 -16.63 -0.05 31.58
C ASN A 334 -16.38 -1.53 31.92
N THR A 335 -15.24 -1.81 32.54
CA THR A 335 -14.81 -3.19 32.82
C THR A 335 -15.34 -3.78 34.14
N ASP A 336 -16.26 -3.13 34.87
CA ASP A 336 -16.66 -3.66 36.19
C ASP A 336 -18.17 -3.83 36.50
N GLU A 337 -19.17 -3.33 35.75
CA GLU A 337 -20.57 -3.39 36.27
C GLU A 337 -21.74 -3.78 35.34
N ASN A 338 -21.63 -3.91 34.01
CA ASN A 338 -22.82 -4.05 33.14
C ASN A 338 -22.84 -5.27 32.18
N VAL A 339 -22.37 -6.44 32.59
CA VAL A 339 -22.60 -7.69 31.79
C VAL A 339 -24.03 -8.25 32.01
N ASP A 340 -24.74 -7.80 33.05
CA ASP A 340 -26.04 -8.34 33.44
C ASP A 340 -27.25 -7.80 32.64
N GLU A 341 -27.07 -6.79 31.76
CA GLU A 341 -28.16 -6.18 30.98
C GLU A 341 -28.28 -6.68 29.52
N VAL A 342 -27.63 -7.78 29.15
CA VAL A 342 -27.87 -8.43 27.84
C VAL A 342 -29.16 -9.26 27.94
N ASN A 343 -30.21 -8.82 27.23
CA ASN A 343 -31.53 -9.46 27.21
C ASN A 343 -31.44 -10.99 27.01
N SER A 344 -32.21 -11.73 27.82
CA SER A 344 -32.25 -13.19 27.95
C SER A 344 -32.76 -13.97 26.71
N ALA A 345 -32.65 -13.42 25.50
CA ALA A 345 -33.15 -14.05 24.28
C ALA A 345 -32.10 -14.87 23.52
N ASP A 346 -30.79 -14.62 23.72
CA ASP A 346 -29.74 -15.27 22.94
C ASP A 346 -28.80 -16.09 23.83
N ASN A 347 -29.13 -17.37 24.04
CA ASN A 347 -28.27 -18.33 24.74
C ASN A 347 -26.85 -18.40 24.12
N GLU A 348 -26.71 -18.13 22.83
CA GLU A 348 -25.41 -18.07 22.13
C GLU A 348 -24.55 -16.89 22.59
N VAL A 349 -25.16 -15.73 22.91
CA VAL A 349 -24.47 -14.51 23.36
C VAL A 349 -23.97 -14.66 24.80
N ILE A 350 -24.77 -15.29 25.67
CA ILE A 350 -24.36 -15.58 27.06
C ILE A 350 -23.19 -16.56 27.08
N ILE A 351 -23.25 -17.63 26.27
CA ILE A 351 -22.17 -18.60 26.13
C ILE A 351 -20.92 -17.95 25.53
N PHE A 352 -21.09 -17.08 24.52
CA PHE A 352 -20.03 -16.30 23.91
C PHE A 352 -19.32 -15.43 24.96
N LEU A 353 -20.04 -14.63 25.75
CA LEU A 353 -19.49 -13.81 26.82
C LEU A 353 -18.88 -14.65 27.97
N GLN A 354 -19.46 -15.81 28.31
CA GLN A 354 -18.94 -16.72 29.33
C GLN A 354 -17.64 -17.44 28.93
N ILE A 355 -17.46 -17.80 27.66
CA ILE A 355 -16.18 -18.30 27.12
C ILE A 355 -15.10 -17.21 27.20
N LEU A 356 -15.52 -15.95 27.08
CA LEU A 356 -14.64 -14.81 27.08
C LEU A 356 -14.24 -14.36 28.49
N ASP A 357 -15.04 -14.67 29.51
CA ASP A 357 -14.78 -14.33 30.91
C ASP A 357 -14.08 -15.47 31.70
N ASN A 358 -14.29 -16.73 31.31
CA ASN A 358 -13.76 -17.85 32.08
C ASN A 358 -12.25 -18.09 31.91
N LYS A 359 -11.56 -18.12 33.05
CA LYS A 359 -10.19 -18.61 33.25
C LYS A 359 -10.08 -20.14 33.05
N THR A 360 -10.53 -20.66 31.91
CA THR A 360 -10.41 -22.08 31.56
C THR A 360 -9.13 -22.34 30.78
N SER A 361 -8.50 -23.50 30.97
CA SER A 361 -7.32 -23.91 30.19
C SER A 361 -7.66 -24.06 28.70
N PHE A 362 -6.74 -23.67 27.82
CA PHE A 362 -6.93 -23.64 26.35
C PHE A 362 -7.35 -24.99 25.73
N GLU A 363 -6.94 -26.11 26.32
CA GLU A 363 -7.30 -27.46 25.86
C GLU A 363 -8.79 -27.79 26.06
N ASN A 364 -9.43 -27.20 27.07
CA ASN A 364 -10.85 -27.38 27.33
C ASN A 364 -11.71 -26.57 26.34
N ILE A 365 -11.21 -25.40 25.91
CA ILE A 365 -11.91 -24.49 24.97
C ILE A 365 -11.95 -25.09 23.55
N GLN A 366 -10.87 -25.74 23.10
CA GLN A 366 -10.79 -26.27 21.73
C GLN A 366 -11.79 -27.41 21.46
N ASN A 367 -12.21 -28.15 22.50
CA ASN A 367 -13.15 -29.26 22.37
C ASN A 367 -14.58 -28.88 22.83
N ASP A 368 -14.83 -27.61 23.12
CA ASP A 368 -16.13 -27.13 23.55
C ASP A 368 -17.08 -27.03 22.35
N LYS A 369 -18.25 -27.66 22.47
CA LYS A 369 -19.30 -27.63 21.43
C LYS A 369 -19.74 -26.19 21.12
N ASN A 370 -19.80 -25.35 22.14
CA ASN A 370 -20.21 -23.95 22.02
C ASN A 370 -19.28 -23.14 21.10
N VAL A 371 -17.97 -23.44 21.18
CA VAL A 371 -16.94 -22.79 20.37
C VAL A 371 -17.08 -23.17 18.90
N GLU A 372 -17.42 -24.42 18.62
CA GLU A 372 -17.70 -24.90 17.25
C GLU A 372 -19.00 -24.28 16.71
N ASP A 373 -20.04 -24.16 17.54
CA ASP A 373 -21.31 -23.52 17.15
C ASP A 373 -21.09 -22.03 16.79
N ILE A 374 -20.28 -21.28 17.56
CA ILE A 374 -19.89 -19.88 17.24
C ILE A 374 -19.15 -19.82 15.91
N TYR A 375 -18.18 -20.71 15.70
CA TYR A 375 -17.43 -20.75 14.44
C TYR A 375 -18.34 -21.05 13.26
N GLN A 376 -19.30 -21.97 13.40
CA GLN A 376 -20.27 -22.28 12.37
C GLN A 376 -21.22 -21.10 12.11
N SER A 377 -21.63 -20.37 13.15
CA SER A 377 -22.46 -19.16 13.03
C SER A 377 -21.75 -18.07 12.20
N ILE A 378 -20.48 -17.81 12.49
CA ILE A 378 -19.64 -16.88 11.69
C ILE A 378 -19.54 -17.33 10.23
N ARG A 379 -19.39 -18.64 9.99
CA ARG A 379 -19.31 -19.19 8.62
C ARG A 379 -20.64 -19.05 7.86
N ASN A 380 -21.75 -19.30 8.53
CA ASN A 380 -23.08 -19.09 7.94
C ASN A 380 -23.30 -17.62 7.55
N GLU A 381 -22.82 -16.70 8.38
CA GLU A 381 -22.91 -15.27 8.09
C GLU A 381 -22.01 -14.86 6.91
N PHE A 382 -20.81 -15.43 6.79
CA PHE A 382 -19.99 -15.26 5.58
C PHE A 382 -20.71 -15.76 4.32
N ASP A 383 -21.39 -16.90 4.37
CA ASP A 383 -22.14 -17.44 3.23
C ASP A 383 -23.33 -16.53 2.85
N ARG A 384 -24.02 -15.98 3.86
CA ARG A 384 -25.10 -15.01 3.67
C ARG A 384 -24.59 -13.74 2.97
N LEU A 385 -23.51 -13.16 3.48
CA LEU A 385 -22.92 -11.92 3.00
C LEU A 385 -22.19 -12.07 1.66
N SER A 386 -21.70 -13.27 1.32
CA SER A 386 -21.02 -13.56 0.05
C SER A 386 -21.90 -13.37 -1.19
N LYS A 387 -23.21 -13.12 -1.01
CA LYS A 387 -24.14 -12.71 -2.08
C LYS A 387 -23.91 -11.27 -2.54
N TYR A 388 -23.34 -10.43 -1.68
CA TYR A 388 -23.11 -9.01 -1.93
C TYR A 388 -21.67 -8.77 -2.42
N PRO A 389 -21.44 -8.13 -3.58
CA PRO A 389 -20.11 -8.07 -4.20
C PRO A 389 -19.02 -7.42 -3.34
N THR A 390 -19.33 -6.34 -2.62
CA THR A 390 -18.36 -5.68 -1.73
C THR A 390 -18.01 -6.58 -0.56
N ALA A 391 -19.01 -7.13 0.14
CA ALA A 391 -18.77 -8.06 1.24
C ALA A 391 -17.98 -9.29 0.78
N LYS A 392 -18.34 -9.87 -0.36
CA LYS A 392 -17.63 -11.00 -0.96
C LYS A 392 -16.15 -10.72 -1.23
N LEU A 393 -15.81 -9.52 -1.72
CA LEU A 393 -14.40 -9.12 -1.91
C LEU A 393 -13.63 -9.12 -0.58
N TRP A 394 -14.22 -8.56 0.47
CA TRP A 394 -13.58 -8.47 1.79
C TRP A 394 -13.51 -9.82 2.51
N ILE A 395 -14.51 -10.69 2.35
CA ILE A 395 -14.47 -12.09 2.81
C ILE A 395 -13.35 -12.86 2.11
N GLN A 396 -13.26 -12.72 0.78
CA GLN A 396 -12.16 -13.31 0.01
C GLN A 396 -10.79 -12.79 0.47
N TYR A 397 -10.68 -11.50 0.83
CA TYR A 397 -9.47 -10.96 1.43
C TYR A 397 -9.12 -11.66 2.75
N MET A 398 -10.10 -11.87 3.64
CA MET A 398 -9.90 -12.62 4.89
C MET A 398 -9.46 -14.07 4.62
N ASP A 399 -10.04 -14.73 3.61
CA ASP A 399 -9.59 -16.06 3.19
C ASP A 399 -8.13 -16.06 2.70
N MET A 400 -7.71 -15.05 1.93
CA MET A 400 -6.31 -14.90 1.53
C MET A 400 -5.38 -14.70 2.73
N ILE A 401 -5.78 -13.91 3.74
CA ILE A 401 -4.99 -13.75 4.97
C ILE A 401 -4.89 -15.07 5.74
N ASN A 402 -5.96 -15.87 5.77
CA ASN A 402 -5.95 -17.19 6.38
C ASN A 402 -5.00 -18.15 5.64
N ILE A 403 -4.96 -18.15 4.29
CA ILE A 403 -4.01 -18.94 3.51
C ILE A 403 -2.56 -18.53 3.81
N MET A 404 -2.28 -17.22 3.90
CA MET A 404 -0.97 -16.72 4.31
C MET A 404 -0.58 -17.21 5.71
N LYS A 405 -1.50 -17.18 6.67
CA LYS A 405 -1.27 -17.70 8.04
C LYS A 405 -0.99 -19.19 8.05
N LEU A 406 -1.74 -19.99 7.28
CA LEU A 406 -1.50 -21.43 7.14
C LEU A 406 -0.11 -21.72 6.56
N PHE A 407 0.33 -20.95 5.58
CA PHE A 407 1.66 -21.09 4.99
C PHE A 407 2.77 -20.75 5.99
N ILE A 408 2.64 -19.64 6.71
CA ILE A 408 3.60 -19.27 7.77
C ILE A 408 3.61 -20.35 8.86
N LYS A 409 2.43 -20.85 9.25
CA LYS A 409 2.29 -21.91 10.25
C LYS A 409 3.02 -23.18 9.82
N ALA A 410 2.80 -23.64 8.59
CA ALA A 410 3.47 -24.82 8.03
C ALA A 410 4.99 -24.72 8.14
N GLU A 411 5.56 -23.58 7.76
CA GLU A 411 7.00 -23.36 7.84
C GLU A 411 7.50 -23.24 9.28
N ARG A 412 6.74 -22.56 10.15
CA ARG A 412 7.13 -22.37 11.56
C ARG A 412 7.14 -23.68 12.33
N THR A 413 6.17 -24.56 12.08
CA THR A 413 6.05 -25.88 12.74
C THR A 413 6.83 -26.97 12.01
N GLY A 414 7.18 -26.77 10.74
CA GLY A 414 7.73 -27.83 9.87
C GLY A 414 6.68 -28.89 9.53
N ASP A 415 5.42 -28.49 9.28
CA ASP A 415 4.35 -29.40 8.85
C ASP A 415 4.33 -29.51 7.31
N TRP A 416 4.79 -30.65 6.81
CA TRP A 416 4.95 -30.90 5.38
C TRP A 416 3.61 -30.97 4.62
N PHE A 417 2.58 -31.54 5.23
CA PHE A 417 1.27 -31.65 4.57
C PHE A 417 0.58 -30.30 4.51
N LEU A 418 0.68 -29.53 5.60
CA LEU A 418 0.15 -28.16 5.65
C LEU A 418 0.87 -27.24 4.68
N HIS A 419 2.19 -27.43 4.48
CA HIS A 419 2.98 -26.71 3.48
C HIS A 419 2.42 -26.89 2.07
N LEU A 420 2.28 -28.15 1.63
CA LEU A 420 1.76 -28.47 0.30
C LEU A 420 0.29 -28.01 0.15
N HIS A 421 -0.53 -28.16 1.19
CA HIS A 421 -1.91 -27.67 1.19
C HIS A 421 -1.96 -26.15 1.03
N ALA A 422 -1.17 -25.40 1.79
CA ALA A 422 -1.17 -23.94 1.72
C ALA A 422 -0.74 -23.43 0.32
N ILE A 423 0.27 -24.04 -0.30
CA ILE A 423 0.68 -23.70 -1.68
C ILE A 423 -0.45 -24.01 -2.67
N GLN A 424 -1.14 -25.15 -2.52
CA GLN A 424 -2.26 -25.53 -3.38
C GLN A 424 -3.41 -24.50 -3.28
N GLU A 425 -3.70 -23.98 -2.09
CA GLU A 425 -4.70 -22.93 -1.87
C GLU A 425 -4.26 -21.56 -2.41
N MET A 426 -2.96 -21.29 -2.56
CA MET A 426 -2.45 -20.06 -3.19
C MET A 426 -2.61 -20.04 -4.71
N LEU A 427 -2.62 -21.21 -5.38
CA LEU A 427 -2.61 -21.30 -6.85
C LEU A 427 -3.71 -20.46 -7.53
N PRO A 428 -5.00 -20.50 -7.11
CA PRO A 428 -6.05 -19.72 -7.76
C PRO A 428 -5.78 -18.22 -7.71
N PHE A 429 -5.14 -17.73 -6.65
CA PHE A 429 -4.83 -16.32 -6.53
C PHE A 429 -3.63 -15.93 -7.41
N PHE A 430 -2.61 -16.78 -7.51
CA PHE A 430 -1.50 -16.56 -8.45
C PHE A 430 -1.99 -16.47 -9.89
N SER A 431 -2.88 -17.37 -10.31
CA SER A 431 -3.41 -17.37 -11.68
C SER A 431 -4.33 -16.18 -11.96
N ALA A 432 -5.25 -15.89 -11.05
CA ALA A 432 -6.23 -14.82 -11.24
C ALA A 432 -5.58 -13.42 -11.30
N THR A 433 -4.54 -13.18 -10.48
CA THR A 433 -3.85 -11.87 -10.38
C THR A 433 -2.67 -11.71 -11.34
N GLY A 434 -2.44 -12.70 -12.22
CA GLY A 434 -1.40 -12.65 -13.23
C GLY A 434 0.02 -12.84 -12.73
N HIS A 435 0.21 -13.45 -11.56
CA HIS A 435 1.51 -13.88 -11.04
C HIS A 435 1.93 -15.20 -11.72
N ASN A 436 1.94 -15.18 -13.05
CA ASN A 436 2.04 -16.36 -13.93
C ASN A 436 3.29 -17.21 -13.68
N LEU A 437 4.43 -16.57 -13.38
CA LEU A 437 5.69 -17.27 -13.14
C LEU A 437 5.64 -18.09 -11.84
N TYR A 438 5.04 -17.54 -10.78
CA TYR A 438 4.81 -18.26 -9.54
C TYR A 438 3.72 -19.31 -9.69
N LEU A 439 2.64 -19.05 -10.45
CA LEU A 439 1.65 -20.06 -10.79
C LEU A 439 2.30 -21.30 -11.41
N LYS A 440 3.09 -21.12 -12.49
CA LYS A 440 3.77 -22.22 -13.17
C LYS A 440 4.73 -22.96 -12.24
N SER A 441 5.58 -22.21 -11.54
CA SER A 441 6.63 -22.78 -10.70
C SER A 441 6.04 -23.52 -9.50
N ALA A 442 5.03 -22.96 -8.83
CA ALA A 442 4.36 -23.59 -7.70
C ALA A 442 3.57 -24.83 -8.13
N TYR A 443 2.94 -24.82 -9.31
CA TYR A 443 2.27 -26.00 -9.86
C TYR A 443 3.27 -27.13 -10.14
N CYS A 444 4.38 -26.82 -10.84
CA CYS A 444 5.43 -27.82 -11.12
C CYS A 444 6.04 -28.36 -9.82
N TYR A 445 6.31 -27.48 -8.85
CA TYR A 445 6.80 -27.84 -7.53
C TYR A 445 5.83 -28.79 -6.82
N LEU A 446 4.54 -28.47 -6.74
CA LEU A 446 3.54 -29.35 -6.12
C LEU A 446 3.46 -30.71 -6.82
N GLN A 447 3.49 -30.73 -8.16
CA GLN A 447 3.48 -31.98 -8.92
C GLN A 447 4.69 -32.88 -8.58
N GLN A 448 5.89 -32.30 -8.47
CA GLN A 448 7.10 -33.02 -8.09
C GLN A 448 7.07 -33.46 -6.61
N MET A 449 6.65 -32.58 -5.71
CA MET A 449 6.61 -32.90 -4.27
C MET A 449 5.56 -33.96 -3.92
N GLN A 450 4.51 -34.12 -4.74
CA GLN A 450 3.51 -35.17 -4.55
C GLN A 450 4.00 -36.57 -4.91
N THR A 451 5.07 -36.71 -5.71
CA THR A 451 5.70 -38.01 -6.04
C THR A 451 6.91 -38.33 -5.15
N LEU A 452 7.25 -37.45 -4.22
CA LEU A 452 8.43 -37.60 -3.34
C LEU A 452 8.40 -38.90 -2.52
N GLU A 453 7.21 -39.32 -2.05
CA GLU A 453 7.03 -40.58 -1.31
C GLU A 453 7.51 -41.82 -2.10
N THR A 454 7.30 -41.81 -3.41
CA THR A 454 7.67 -42.92 -4.29
C THR A 454 9.08 -42.79 -4.87
N GLU A 455 9.50 -41.57 -5.19
CA GLU A 455 10.79 -41.31 -5.86
C GLU A 455 11.95 -41.18 -4.86
N TYR A 456 11.71 -40.59 -3.68
CA TYR A 456 12.71 -40.30 -2.66
C TYR A 456 12.17 -40.59 -1.25
N PRO A 457 11.88 -41.86 -0.91
CA PRO A 457 11.18 -42.24 0.32
C PRO A 457 11.90 -41.81 1.61
N ASP A 458 13.24 -41.85 1.64
CA ASP A 458 14.03 -41.39 2.78
C ASP A 458 13.82 -39.88 3.02
N MET A 459 13.97 -39.06 1.99
CA MET A 459 13.75 -37.61 2.08
C MET A 459 12.30 -37.29 2.44
N TYR A 460 11.33 -38.00 1.86
CA TYR A 460 9.93 -37.83 2.20
C TYR A 460 9.67 -38.10 3.70
N SER A 461 10.22 -39.18 4.25
CA SER A 461 10.08 -39.50 5.68
C SER A 461 10.67 -38.39 6.57
N LYS A 462 11.83 -37.84 6.19
CA LYS A 462 12.47 -36.69 6.86
C LYS A 462 11.63 -35.43 6.75
N PHE A 463 11.06 -35.14 5.58
CA PHE A 463 10.21 -33.96 5.39
C PHE A 463 8.95 -34.01 6.24
N CYS A 464 8.30 -35.18 6.34
CA CYS A 464 7.13 -35.43 7.17
C CYS A 464 7.35 -35.17 8.67
N VAL A 465 8.58 -35.29 9.17
CA VAL A 465 8.94 -34.96 10.56
C VAL A 465 9.60 -33.58 10.72
N GLY A 466 9.55 -32.75 9.68
CA GLY A 466 9.91 -31.32 9.77
C GLY A 466 11.36 -30.98 9.47
N TYR A 467 12.12 -31.87 8.81
CA TYR A 467 13.48 -31.58 8.33
C TYR A 467 13.53 -30.64 7.12
N HIS A 468 12.39 -30.32 6.49
CA HIS A 468 12.34 -29.44 5.32
C HIS A 468 12.51 -27.94 5.66
N VAL A 469 12.48 -27.58 6.95
CA VAL A 469 12.66 -26.21 7.46
C VAL A 469 13.93 -26.10 8.30
N VAL A 470 14.48 -24.88 8.38
CA VAL A 470 15.66 -24.54 9.18
C VAL A 470 15.23 -23.98 10.52
N ARG A 471 15.91 -24.32 11.62
CA ARG A 471 15.66 -23.72 12.95
C ARG A 471 16.94 -23.10 13.49
N ARG A 472 16.86 -21.88 14.01
CA ARG A 472 18.00 -21.17 14.64
C ARG A 472 17.96 -21.17 16.17
N SER A 473 17.04 -21.93 16.74
CA SER A 473 16.86 -22.09 18.17
C SER A 473 16.12 -23.39 18.45
N ASN A 474 16.31 -23.97 19.64
CA ASN A 474 15.59 -25.15 20.09
C ASN A 474 14.15 -24.82 20.54
N ARG A 475 13.31 -24.44 19.59
CA ARG A 475 11.88 -24.13 19.82
C ARG A 475 11.03 -24.59 18.65
N TYR A 476 9.85 -25.13 18.96
CA TYR A 476 8.93 -25.69 17.97
C TYR A 476 8.51 -24.67 16.89
N TRP A 477 7.98 -23.51 17.28
CA TRP A 477 7.52 -22.42 16.39
C TRP A 477 8.65 -21.53 15.82
N THR A 478 9.79 -22.09 15.44
CA THR A 478 10.94 -21.29 14.95
C THR A 478 11.48 -21.72 13.59
N GLY A 479 10.78 -22.62 12.90
CA GLY A 479 11.10 -22.97 11.53
C GLY A 479 11.11 -21.74 10.61
N ILE A 480 12.08 -21.72 9.70
CA ILE A 480 12.20 -20.79 8.59
C ILE A 480 12.59 -21.56 7.32
N SER A 481 12.24 -21.02 6.17
CA SER A 481 12.63 -21.61 4.90
C SER A 481 14.14 -21.46 4.64
N THR A 482 14.68 -22.36 3.82
CA THR A 482 16.10 -22.37 3.40
C THR A 482 16.49 -21.14 2.57
N ASP A 483 15.56 -20.55 1.82
CA ASP A 483 15.77 -19.29 1.09
C ASP A 483 15.75 -18.06 2.03
N LEU A 484 14.98 -18.09 3.12
CA LEU A 484 15.09 -17.07 4.15
C LEU A 484 16.39 -17.21 4.96
N ALA A 485 16.84 -18.44 5.19
CA ALA A 485 18.08 -18.72 5.91
C ALA A 485 19.31 -18.14 5.17
N ILE A 486 19.41 -18.30 3.85
CA ILE A 486 20.51 -17.72 3.05
C ILE A 486 20.46 -16.18 3.03
N GLU A 487 19.27 -15.57 2.93
CA GLU A 487 19.15 -14.11 2.98
C GLU A 487 19.58 -13.55 4.36
N GLN A 488 19.18 -14.21 5.45
CA GLN A 488 19.48 -13.76 6.81
C GLN A 488 20.93 -14.03 7.26
N THR A 489 21.64 -14.94 6.60
CA THR A 489 23.01 -15.33 6.94
C THR A 489 24.00 -14.83 5.90
N LEU A 490 24.15 -15.53 4.78
CA LEU A 490 25.12 -15.22 3.74
C LEU A 490 24.90 -13.81 3.18
N MET A 491 23.70 -13.51 2.65
CA MET A 491 23.45 -12.23 1.98
C MET A 491 23.56 -11.05 2.94
N ARG A 492 23.05 -11.20 4.16
CA ARG A 492 23.22 -10.18 5.20
C ARG A 492 24.70 -9.98 5.56
N SER A 493 25.48 -11.05 5.72
CA SER A 493 26.90 -10.97 6.07
C SER A 493 27.76 -10.33 4.98
N VAL A 494 27.42 -10.55 3.71
CA VAL A 494 28.05 -9.83 2.59
C VAL A 494 27.75 -8.33 2.68
N LYS A 495 26.53 -7.95 3.09
CA LYS A 495 26.01 -6.57 3.14
C LYS A 495 26.47 -5.75 4.37
N THR A 496 27.06 -6.34 5.41
CA THR A 496 27.46 -5.63 6.65
C THR A 496 28.75 -4.81 6.48
N SER A 497 29.08 -3.99 7.49
CA SER A 497 30.31 -3.16 7.49
C SER A 497 31.60 -3.99 7.54
N GLY A 498 31.59 -5.14 8.23
CA GLY A 498 32.67 -6.13 8.18
C GLY A 498 32.59 -7.11 7.00
N GLY A 499 31.52 -7.01 6.19
CA GLY A 499 31.32 -7.78 4.98
C GLY A 499 32.09 -7.23 3.79
N MET A 500 31.75 -7.68 2.58
CA MET A 500 32.47 -7.31 1.35
C MET A 500 32.14 -5.90 0.84
N LYS A 501 31.22 -5.15 1.47
CA LYS A 501 30.74 -3.84 0.96
C LYS A 501 31.55 -2.59 1.34
N ARG A 502 32.42 -2.64 2.34
CA ARG A 502 33.18 -1.47 2.81
C ARG A 502 34.64 -1.83 3.08
N GLY A 503 35.52 -1.52 2.12
CA GLY A 503 36.97 -1.42 2.37
C GLY A 503 37.84 -2.63 2.04
N LYS A 504 37.28 -3.78 1.63
CA LYS A 504 38.10 -4.86 1.06
C LYS A 504 38.29 -4.64 -0.44
N GLY A 505 39.54 -4.75 -0.90
CA GLY A 505 39.81 -5.03 -2.30
C GLY A 505 39.11 -6.34 -2.70
N MET A 506 38.79 -6.47 -3.98
CA MET A 506 37.95 -7.56 -4.49
C MET A 506 38.71 -8.41 -5.49
N SER A 507 39.94 -8.79 -5.14
CA SER A 507 40.59 -9.88 -5.85
C SER A 507 39.88 -11.21 -5.53
N GLU A 508 39.95 -12.16 -6.46
CA GLU A 508 39.45 -13.53 -6.29
C GLU A 508 39.97 -14.16 -4.99
N VAL A 509 41.24 -13.88 -4.67
CA VAL A 509 41.92 -14.31 -3.43
C VAL A 509 41.21 -13.81 -2.18
N GLN A 510 40.87 -12.51 -2.13
CA GLN A 510 40.24 -11.90 -0.96
C GLN A 510 38.81 -12.42 -0.75
N ARG A 511 38.08 -12.69 -1.85
CA ARG A 511 36.75 -13.32 -1.80
C ARG A 511 36.82 -14.75 -1.29
N ALA A 512 37.68 -15.57 -1.90
CA ALA A 512 37.88 -16.96 -1.49
C ALA A 512 38.35 -17.04 -0.03
N GLN A 513 39.32 -16.21 0.38
CA GLN A 513 39.77 -16.14 1.77
C GLN A 513 38.62 -15.80 2.73
N TRP A 514 37.82 -14.77 2.43
CA TRP A 514 36.70 -14.40 3.28
C TRP A 514 35.70 -15.57 3.35
N LEU A 515 35.23 -16.07 2.23
CA LEU A 515 34.20 -17.09 2.16
C LEU A 515 34.60 -18.40 2.87
N LEU A 516 35.82 -18.89 2.61
CA LEU A 516 36.31 -20.16 3.15
C LEU A 516 36.71 -20.05 4.63
N SER A 517 37.14 -18.87 5.09
CA SER A 517 37.45 -18.66 6.51
C SER A 517 36.23 -18.36 7.37
N MET A 518 35.10 -17.97 6.75
CA MET A 518 33.89 -17.56 7.48
C MET A 518 33.32 -18.63 8.42
N PRO A 519 33.27 -19.94 8.10
CA PRO A 519 32.84 -20.96 9.06
C PRO A 519 33.68 -20.96 10.35
N ALA A 520 35.01 -20.93 10.22
CA ALA A 520 35.93 -20.88 11.35
C ALA A 520 35.80 -19.56 12.14
N CYS A 521 35.72 -18.43 11.43
CA CYS A 521 35.58 -17.11 12.06
C CYS A 521 34.22 -16.93 12.76
N SER A 522 33.14 -17.49 12.20
CA SER A 522 31.79 -17.50 12.78
C SER A 522 31.74 -18.35 14.05
N GLY A 523 32.41 -19.51 14.05
CA GLY A 523 32.56 -20.35 15.25
C GLY A 523 33.29 -19.59 16.37
N ILE A 524 34.38 -18.91 16.05
CA ILE A 524 35.12 -18.07 17.01
C ILE A 524 34.28 -16.88 17.50
N ASN A 525 33.57 -16.19 16.61
CA ASN A 525 32.69 -15.08 17.01
C ASN A 525 31.59 -15.57 17.97
N SER A 526 30.98 -16.73 17.69
CA SER A 526 29.97 -17.33 18.57
C SER A 526 30.55 -17.71 19.94
N ALA A 527 31.77 -18.26 19.97
CA ALA A 527 32.48 -18.55 21.22
C ALA A 527 32.80 -17.26 21.99
N MET A 528 33.26 -16.20 21.31
CA MET A 528 33.54 -14.89 21.92
C MET A 528 32.28 -14.27 22.52
N GLN A 529 31.15 -14.27 21.80
CA GLN A 529 29.88 -13.78 22.33
C GLN A 529 29.42 -14.54 23.59
N THR A 530 29.72 -15.84 23.66
CA THR A 530 29.43 -16.67 24.84
C THR A 530 30.33 -16.29 26.02
N VAL A 531 31.61 -16.04 25.79
CA VAL A 531 32.57 -15.60 26.81
C VAL A 531 32.24 -14.20 27.33
N GLU A 532 31.81 -13.30 26.44
CA GLU A 532 31.47 -11.92 26.77
C GLU A 532 30.09 -11.78 27.45
N ASN A 533 29.28 -12.84 27.40
CA ASN A 533 27.86 -12.81 27.77
C ASN A 533 27.07 -11.70 27.03
N LEU A 534 27.60 -11.29 25.86
CA LEU A 534 27.03 -10.29 24.96
C LEU A 534 26.34 -10.99 23.78
N GLN A 535 25.74 -12.16 24.01
CA GLN A 535 24.93 -12.80 22.98
C GLN A 535 23.95 -11.76 22.44
N TYR A 536 24.04 -11.46 21.14
CA TYR A 536 23.04 -10.67 20.42
C TYR A 536 21.73 -11.48 20.27
N THR A 537 21.33 -12.21 21.32
CA THR A 537 19.97 -12.69 21.46
C THR A 537 19.12 -11.45 21.65
N THR A 538 18.51 -10.98 20.55
CA THR A 538 17.18 -10.37 20.67
C THR A 538 16.43 -11.21 21.70
N SER A 539 15.96 -10.58 22.78
CA SER A 539 15.39 -11.25 23.96
C SER A 539 14.77 -12.60 23.62
N GLU A 540 15.05 -13.63 24.41
CA GLU A 540 14.39 -14.93 24.26
C GLU A 540 12.85 -14.82 24.15
N GLN A 541 12.25 -13.71 24.57
CA GLN A 541 10.85 -13.40 24.35
C GLN A 541 10.57 -12.93 22.90
N HIS A 542 9.56 -13.53 22.25
CA HIS A 542 9.08 -13.07 20.93
C HIS A 542 8.64 -11.62 21.00
N LYS A 543 8.99 -10.82 19.99
CA LYS A 543 8.71 -9.36 19.96
C LYS A 543 7.24 -9.02 20.22
N GLU A 544 6.31 -9.85 19.74
CA GLU A 544 4.86 -9.66 19.93
C GLU A 544 4.35 -9.97 21.33
N ILE A 545 5.13 -10.64 22.16
CA ILE A 545 4.78 -10.92 23.56
C ILE A 545 5.15 -9.72 24.45
N THR A 546 6.00 -8.79 24.00
CA THR A 546 6.36 -7.60 24.77
C THR A 546 5.15 -6.69 25.02
N LYS A 547 4.97 -6.17 26.24
CA LYS A 547 3.83 -5.29 26.60
C LYS A 547 3.68 -4.11 25.64
N SER A 548 4.78 -3.44 25.30
CA SER A 548 4.79 -2.33 24.35
C SER A 548 4.24 -2.69 22.96
N ARG A 549 4.42 -3.94 22.54
CA ARG A 549 3.91 -4.42 21.25
C ARG A 549 2.43 -4.75 21.35
N GLN A 550 1.99 -5.36 22.44
CA GLN A 550 0.57 -5.64 22.70
C GLN A 550 -0.25 -4.34 22.74
N GLU A 551 0.19 -3.35 23.52
CA GLU A 551 -0.46 -2.03 23.62
C GLU A 551 -0.57 -1.32 22.26
N ARG A 552 0.52 -1.36 21.47
CA ARG A 552 0.53 -0.78 20.13
C ARG A 552 -0.42 -1.50 19.17
N ASP A 553 -0.41 -2.83 19.17
CA ASP A 553 -1.26 -3.62 18.29
C ASP A 553 -2.74 -3.44 18.67
N THR A 554 -3.08 -3.37 19.97
CA THR A 554 -4.42 -2.98 20.45
C THR A 554 -4.84 -1.61 19.91
N LYS A 555 -4.01 -0.57 20.10
CA LYS A 555 -4.33 0.78 19.63
C LYS A 555 -4.60 0.81 18.11
N ASP A 556 -3.77 0.09 17.36
CA ASP A 556 -3.91 0.01 15.90
C ASP A 556 -5.19 -0.77 15.52
N VAL A 557 -5.55 -1.87 16.19
CA VAL A 557 -6.83 -2.58 15.99
C VAL A 557 -8.02 -1.66 16.22
N LEU A 558 -8.05 -0.90 17.31
CA LEU A 558 -9.14 0.03 17.63
C LEU A 558 -9.26 1.16 16.60
N THR A 559 -8.13 1.69 16.15
CA THR A 559 -8.08 2.72 15.10
C THR A 559 -8.72 2.21 13.80
N ILE A 560 -8.38 0.97 13.42
CA ILE A 560 -8.91 0.32 12.21
C ILE A 560 -10.39 -0.02 12.38
N LEU A 561 -10.80 -0.51 13.57
CA LEU A 561 -12.18 -0.83 13.87
C LEU A 561 -13.07 0.42 13.82
N SER A 562 -12.63 1.53 14.42
CA SER A 562 -13.32 2.83 14.34
C SER A 562 -13.52 3.24 12.88
N TYR A 563 -12.48 3.17 12.06
CA TYR A 563 -12.55 3.49 10.63
C TYR A 563 -13.56 2.60 9.88
N LEU A 564 -13.54 1.28 10.13
CA LEU A 564 -14.43 0.31 9.47
C LEU A 564 -15.88 0.40 9.97
N SER A 565 -16.10 0.81 11.21
CA SER A 565 -17.45 0.97 11.77
C SER A 565 -18.26 2.04 11.02
N GLU A 566 -17.57 3.09 10.55
CA GLU A 566 -18.14 4.12 9.68
C GLU A 566 -18.28 3.65 8.22
N ARG A 567 -17.42 2.72 7.79
CA ARG A 567 -17.22 2.29 6.39
C ARG A 567 -17.36 0.78 6.24
N ASN A 568 -18.51 0.27 6.66
CA ASN A 568 -18.72 -1.16 6.83
C ASN A 568 -18.66 -1.91 5.47
N PRO A 569 -17.68 -2.81 5.25
CA PRO A 569 -17.59 -3.62 4.03
C PRO A 569 -18.67 -4.71 3.94
N PHE A 570 -19.28 -5.09 5.07
CA PHE A 570 -20.31 -6.13 5.17
C PHE A 570 -21.74 -5.61 4.98
N SER A 571 -21.90 -4.43 4.37
CA SER A 571 -23.21 -3.92 3.99
C SER A 571 -23.86 -4.77 2.88
N GLU A 572 -25.18 -4.92 2.92
CA GLU A 572 -26.01 -5.61 1.91
C GLU A 572 -26.15 -4.80 0.60
N SER A 573 -25.05 -4.23 0.10
CA SER A 573 -25.02 -3.46 -1.13
C SER A 573 -24.88 -4.38 -2.34
N LEU A 574 -25.71 -4.16 -3.35
CA LEU A 574 -25.61 -4.84 -4.64
C LEU A 574 -24.43 -4.36 -5.49
N ASP A 575 -23.83 -3.23 -5.12
CA ASP A 575 -22.69 -2.66 -5.83
C ASP A 575 -21.37 -3.16 -5.25
N LEU A 576 -20.40 -3.40 -6.14
CA LEU A 576 -19.00 -3.50 -5.75
C LEU A 576 -18.45 -2.08 -5.61
N ARG A 577 -17.96 -1.69 -4.43
CA ARG A 577 -17.48 -0.31 -4.21
C ARG A 577 -16.20 -0.24 -3.40
N ASN A 578 -15.52 0.90 -3.53
CA ASN A 578 -14.46 1.30 -2.60
C ASN A 578 -15.08 1.75 -1.27
N ILE A 579 -14.59 1.24 -0.14
CA ILE A 579 -15.19 1.52 1.18
C ILE A 579 -14.83 2.91 1.75
N GLU A 580 -13.75 3.53 1.29
CA GLU A 580 -13.38 4.90 1.68
C GLU A 580 -14.15 5.95 0.89
N THR A 581 -14.14 5.80 -0.43
CA THR A 581 -14.67 6.83 -1.34
C THR A 581 -16.12 6.59 -1.74
N GLY A 582 -16.66 5.39 -1.51
CA GLY A 582 -17.99 4.99 -1.97
C GLY A 582 -18.10 4.74 -3.48
N VAL A 583 -17.03 4.98 -4.25
CA VAL A 583 -17.05 4.84 -5.71
C VAL A 583 -17.37 3.39 -6.09
N THR A 584 -18.46 3.21 -6.85
CA THR A 584 -18.91 1.91 -7.34
C THR A 584 -18.11 1.47 -8.56
N ALA A 585 -17.98 0.16 -8.77
CA ALA A 585 -17.30 -0.46 -9.90
C ALA A 585 -18.16 -0.42 -11.16
N THR A 586 -17.55 -0.58 -12.33
CA THR A 586 -18.31 -0.87 -13.56
C THR A 586 -18.64 -2.36 -13.64
N ASN A 587 -19.63 -2.71 -14.46
CA ASN A 587 -20.06 -4.11 -14.67
C ASN A 587 -18.95 -5.04 -15.19
N GLU A 588 -17.84 -4.51 -15.69
CA GLU A 588 -16.70 -5.30 -16.13
C GLU A 588 -15.81 -5.81 -14.99
N VAL A 589 -15.84 -5.16 -13.81
CA VAL A 589 -14.97 -5.50 -12.67
C VAL A 589 -15.48 -6.78 -12.01
N ASN A 590 -14.61 -7.80 -11.90
CA ASN A 590 -14.96 -9.13 -11.39
C ASN A 590 -14.06 -9.61 -10.24
N VAL A 591 -13.27 -8.72 -9.63
CA VAL A 591 -12.29 -9.06 -8.59
C VAL A 591 -12.86 -9.76 -7.33
N HIS A 592 -14.15 -9.59 -7.04
CA HIS A 592 -14.86 -10.33 -5.99
C HIS A 592 -15.01 -11.84 -6.28
N ASN A 593 -14.66 -12.29 -7.49
CA ASN A 593 -14.66 -13.70 -7.92
C ASN A 593 -13.24 -14.21 -8.22
N THR A 594 -12.19 -13.64 -7.60
CA THR A 594 -10.78 -13.96 -7.88
C THR A 594 -10.50 -15.46 -7.79
N GLN A 595 -10.96 -16.13 -6.73
CA GLN A 595 -10.71 -17.56 -6.57
C GLN A 595 -11.34 -18.40 -7.70
N LEU A 596 -12.56 -18.05 -8.14
CA LEU A 596 -13.25 -18.77 -9.22
C LEU A 596 -12.55 -18.57 -10.57
N VAL A 597 -12.20 -17.33 -10.91
CA VAL A 597 -11.43 -17.01 -12.12
C VAL A 597 -10.11 -17.78 -12.12
N GLY A 598 -9.44 -17.83 -10.97
CA GLY A 598 -8.19 -18.54 -10.80
C GLY A 598 -8.29 -20.04 -11.02
N LYS A 599 -9.33 -20.67 -10.48
CA LYS A 599 -9.62 -22.11 -10.67
C LYS A 599 -9.86 -22.45 -12.14
N ASN A 600 -10.62 -21.62 -12.85
CA ASN A 600 -10.85 -21.80 -14.29
C ASN A 600 -9.56 -21.73 -15.11
N ILE A 601 -8.63 -20.82 -14.75
CA ILE A 601 -7.31 -20.74 -15.39
C ILE A 601 -6.51 -22.02 -15.12
N ILE A 602 -6.47 -22.49 -13.87
CA ILE A 602 -5.74 -23.71 -13.50
C ILE A 602 -6.27 -24.93 -14.25
N GLU A 603 -7.58 -25.06 -14.40
CA GLU A 603 -8.19 -26.16 -15.13
C GLU A 603 -7.78 -26.14 -16.62
N SER A 604 -7.60 -24.96 -17.20
CA SER A 604 -7.06 -24.82 -18.56
C SER A 604 -5.58 -25.20 -18.72
N MET A 605 -4.83 -25.35 -17.61
CA MET A 605 -3.41 -25.73 -17.63
C MET A 605 -3.20 -27.25 -17.78
N LYS A 606 -4.24 -28.05 -17.56
CA LYS A 606 -4.16 -29.51 -17.53
C LYS A 606 -3.68 -30.06 -18.88
N ASP A 607 -2.75 -31.00 -18.83
CA ASP A 607 -2.12 -31.66 -19.99
C ASP A 607 -1.36 -30.73 -20.94
N GLN A 608 -1.16 -29.46 -20.57
CA GLN A 608 -0.30 -28.54 -21.31
C GLN A 608 1.15 -28.63 -20.85
N ASP A 609 2.06 -28.28 -21.75
CA ASP A 609 3.48 -28.17 -21.41
C ASP A 609 3.75 -26.86 -20.66
N ALA A 610 4.38 -26.97 -19.48
CA ALA A 610 4.67 -25.86 -18.59
C ALA A 610 5.58 -24.79 -19.22
N PHE A 611 6.46 -25.19 -20.14
CA PHE A 611 7.40 -24.29 -20.79
C PHE A 611 6.76 -23.47 -21.92
N SER A 612 5.76 -24.02 -22.62
CA SER A 612 5.08 -23.35 -23.73
C SER A 612 3.78 -22.63 -23.37
N ILE A 613 3.11 -23.00 -22.26
CA ILE A 613 1.84 -22.37 -21.85
C ILE A 613 1.99 -20.85 -21.64
N SER A 614 1.02 -20.07 -22.13
CA SER A 614 0.98 -18.61 -21.94
C SER A 614 -0.42 -18.15 -21.56
N PHE A 615 -0.51 -17.12 -20.71
CA PHE A 615 -1.76 -16.63 -20.17
C PHE A 615 -2.10 -15.26 -20.74
N LYS A 616 -3.32 -15.11 -21.25
CA LYS A 616 -3.82 -13.81 -21.72
C LYS A 616 -4.27 -12.97 -20.53
N LYS A 617 -3.95 -11.68 -20.53
CA LYS A 617 -4.42 -10.72 -19.51
C LYS A 617 -5.96 -10.67 -19.42
N SER A 618 -6.67 -10.93 -20.52
CA SER A 618 -8.13 -10.99 -20.55
C SER A 618 -8.75 -12.12 -19.72
N MET A 619 -7.97 -13.15 -19.36
CA MET A 619 -8.42 -14.26 -18.51
C MET A 619 -8.32 -13.91 -17.02
N GLN A 620 -7.51 -12.92 -16.67
CA GLN A 620 -7.24 -12.50 -15.29
C GLN A 620 -8.38 -11.64 -14.75
N VAL A 621 -8.40 -11.42 -13.43
CA VAL A 621 -9.40 -10.54 -12.82
C VAL A 621 -9.19 -9.08 -13.23
N LYS A 622 -10.30 -8.38 -13.45
CA LYS A 622 -10.34 -6.92 -13.58
C LYS A 622 -10.57 -6.32 -12.20
N THR A 623 -9.62 -5.51 -11.73
CA THR A 623 -9.66 -4.85 -10.41
C THR A 623 -10.42 -3.53 -10.46
N LEU A 624 -10.77 -2.98 -9.29
CA LEU A 624 -11.40 -1.67 -9.15
C LEU A 624 -10.54 -0.52 -9.75
N ASN A 625 -9.23 -0.73 -9.84
CA ASN A 625 -8.28 0.25 -10.38
C ASN A 625 -8.28 0.36 -11.91
N GLU A 626 -8.92 -0.55 -12.63
CA GLU A 626 -8.91 -0.50 -14.11
C GLU A 626 -9.72 0.66 -14.71
N LYS A 627 -10.32 1.53 -13.87
CA LYS A 627 -11.08 2.74 -14.25
C LYS A 627 -10.23 3.93 -14.76
N THR A 628 -8.91 3.80 -14.91
CA THR A 628 -8.04 4.85 -15.48
C THR A 628 -7.42 4.44 -16.81
N LYS A 629 -8.20 3.85 -17.73
CA LYS A 629 -7.70 3.42 -19.05
C LYS A 629 -8.03 4.44 -20.13
N ILE A 630 -7.00 4.87 -20.85
CA ILE A 630 -7.06 5.70 -22.07
C ILE A 630 -7.83 4.92 -23.15
N ARG A 631 -8.81 5.56 -23.79
CA ARG A 631 -9.37 5.08 -25.07
C ARG A 631 -8.63 5.79 -26.20
N THR A 632 -7.76 5.06 -26.89
CA THR A 632 -7.38 5.36 -28.27
C THR A 632 -7.85 4.21 -29.15
N GLN A 633 -8.27 4.51 -30.40
CA GLN A 633 -8.87 3.57 -31.34
C GLN A 633 -8.22 2.17 -31.31
N GLY A 634 -8.86 1.23 -30.61
CA GLY A 634 -8.59 -0.21 -30.70
C GLY A 634 -7.84 -0.89 -29.55
N ASP A 635 -7.15 -0.19 -28.63
CA ASP A 635 -6.38 -0.87 -27.57
C ASP A 635 -6.39 -0.12 -26.21
N THR A 636 -6.57 -0.87 -25.11
CA THR A 636 -6.71 -0.38 -23.73
C THR A 636 -5.49 -0.75 -22.87
N LEU A 637 -4.77 0.22 -22.30
CA LEU A 637 -3.62 -0.04 -21.40
C LEU A 637 -3.59 0.87 -20.17
N ASN A 638 -3.02 0.33 -19.08
CA ASN A 638 -2.94 0.90 -17.74
C ASN A 638 -1.46 1.21 -17.43
N VAL A 639 -1.08 2.49 -17.37
CA VAL A 639 0.28 2.96 -17.04
C VAL A 639 0.15 4.03 -15.95
N SER A 640 0.97 3.97 -14.90
CA SER A 640 0.98 5.03 -13.88
C SER A 640 1.34 6.37 -14.52
N SER A 641 0.65 7.44 -14.14
CA SER A 641 0.85 8.80 -14.68
C SER A 641 2.31 9.25 -14.60
N GLN A 642 3.03 8.86 -13.55
CA GLN A 642 4.43 9.21 -13.31
C GLN A 642 5.38 8.60 -14.35
N LEU A 643 5.22 7.30 -14.62
CA LEU A 643 6.04 6.58 -15.59
C LEU A 643 5.69 7.04 -17.01
N LEU A 644 4.44 7.44 -17.25
CA LEU A 644 3.99 7.98 -18.53
C LEU A 644 4.64 9.34 -18.83
N VAL A 645 4.65 10.29 -17.88
CA VAL A 645 5.28 11.61 -18.05
C VAL A 645 6.78 11.47 -18.36
N GLN A 646 7.51 10.66 -17.58
CA GLN A 646 8.94 10.43 -17.79
C GLN A 646 9.22 9.88 -19.20
N ARG A 647 8.44 8.89 -19.63
CA ARG A 647 8.57 8.28 -20.95
C ARG A 647 8.29 9.24 -22.09
N LEU A 648 7.26 10.07 -21.94
CA LEU A 648 6.86 11.06 -22.93
C LEU A 648 7.92 12.14 -23.10
N ILE A 649 8.53 12.61 -22.00
CA ILE A 649 9.59 13.64 -22.04
C ILE A 649 10.89 13.08 -22.63
N THR A 650 11.26 11.84 -22.33
CA THR A 650 12.43 11.21 -22.97
C THR A 650 12.20 10.99 -24.46
N ALA A 651 11.04 10.48 -24.87
CA ALA A 651 10.73 10.27 -26.29
C ALA A 651 10.57 11.59 -27.06
N ALA A 652 10.04 12.63 -26.42
CA ALA A 652 9.90 13.97 -26.96
C ALA A 652 11.20 14.52 -27.57
N LYS A 653 12.33 14.34 -26.88
CA LYS A 653 13.65 14.80 -27.34
C LYS A 653 14.10 14.21 -28.68
N HIS A 654 13.52 13.08 -29.09
CA HIS A 654 13.84 12.40 -30.35
C HIS A 654 12.81 12.64 -31.45
N VAL A 655 11.66 13.24 -31.11
CA VAL A 655 10.54 13.48 -32.05
C VAL A 655 10.41 14.96 -32.39
N THR A 656 10.83 15.86 -31.50
CA THR A 656 10.77 17.31 -31.70
C THR A 656 11.99 18.01 -31.09
N ASP A 657 12.55 18.97 -31.82
CA ASP A 657 13.63 19.85 -31.33
C ASP A 657 13.13 20.83 -30.26
N ASP A 658 11.82 21.09 -30.24
CA ASP A 658 11.16 21.96 -29.28
C ASP A 658 10.33 21.13 -28.30
N VAL A 659 10.93 20.80 -27.15
CA VAL A 659 10.30 20.03 -26.07
C VAL A 659 9.19 20.82 -25.37
N SER A 660 9.20 22.16 -25.46
CA SER A 660 8.19 23.01 -24.82
C SER A 660 6.79 22.74 -25.35
N LYS A 661 6.66 22.40 -26.65
CA LYS A 661 5.39 22.06 -27.31
C LYS A 661 4.69 20.85 -26.70
N ILE A 662 5.41 19.93 -26.08
CA ILE A 662 4.78 18.75 -25.42
C ILE A 662 4.03 19.14 -24.16
N PHE A 663 4.42 20.24 -23.51
CA PHE A 663 3.72 20.75 -22.33
C PHE A 663 2.37 21.39 -22.67
N SER A 664 1.98 21.46 -23.95
CA SER A 664 0.59 21.68 -24.37
C SER A 664 -0.35 20.51 -24.05
N TYR A 665 0.21 19.35 -23.70
CA TYR A 665 -0.52 18.17 -23.24
C TYR A 665 -0.27 17.92 -21.76
N ASP A 666 -1.22 17.25 -21.09
CA ASP A 666 -1.16 16.95 -19.67
C ASP A 666 -0.12 15.89 -19.26
N LEU A 667 0.39 15.14 -20.23
CA LEU A 667 1.31 14.01 -20.04
C LEU A 667 0.78 12.94 -19.08
N SER A 668 -0.53 12.96 -18.82
CA SER A 668 -1.24 12.14 -17.85
C SER A 668 -2.71 11.96 -18.24
N ASN A 669 -3.43 11.03 -17.61
CA ASN A 669 -4.84 10.73 -17.95
C ASN A 669 -5.83 11.80 -17.45
N PHE A 670 -5.37 12.65 -16.55
CA PHE A 670 -6.12 13.76 -15.96
C PHE A 670 -5.11 14.70 -15.29
N PRO A 671 -5.37 16.02 -15.26
CA PRO A 671 -4.51 17.00 -14.60
C PRO A 671 -4.40 16.71 -13.11
N SER A 672 -3.23 16.27 -12.64
CA SER A 672 -3.02 15.97 -11.22
C SER A 672 -3.12 17.22 -10.33
N ALA A 673 -2.90 18.42 -10.90
CA ALA A 673 -3.15 19.68 -10.21
C ALA A 673 -4.63 19.89 -9.80
N MET A 674 -5.57 19.17 -10.41
CA MET A 674 -7.01 19.29 -10.14
C MET A 674 -7.66 17.97 -9.70
N PHE A 675 -7.03 16.81 -9.90
CA PHE A 675 -7.66 15.52 -9.60
C PHE A 675 -6.72 14.60 -8.80
N HIS A 676 -7.30 13.85 -7.86
CA HIS A 676 -6.63 12.74 -7.18
C HIS A 676 -6.40 11.57 -8.13
N THR A 677 -5.50 10.65 -7.76
CA THR A 677 -5.23 9.41 -8.53
C THR A 677 -6.47 8.53 -8.73
N SER A 678 -7.45 8.62 -7.83
CA SER A 678 -8.78 8.00 -7.92
C SER A 678 -9.67 8.62 -9.01
N GLY A 679 -9.29 9.76 -9.58
CA GLY A 679 -10.08 10.52 -10.57
C GLY A 679 -11.14 11.44 -9.97
N SER A 680 -11.13 11.67 -8.64
CA SER A 680 -12.00 12.64 -7.95
C SER A 680 -11.35 14.02 -7.88
N MET A 681 -12.13 15.10 -7.88
CA MET A 681 -11.63 16.48 -7.71
C MET A 681 -10.94 16.66 -6.34
N GLN A 682 -9.92 17.51 -6.29
CA GLN A 682 -9.28 17.90 -5.03
C GLN A 682 -10.26 18.65 -4.11
N GLU A 683 -10.12 18.44 -2.80
CA GLU A 683 -11.03 18.99 -1.80
C GLU A 683 -10.76 20.50 -1.54
N PRO A 684 -11.81 21.34 -1.56
CA PRO A 684 -11.68 22.76 -1.28
C PRO A 684 -11.52 23.04 0.23
N GLN A 685 -10.66 24.00 0.59
CA GLN A 685 -10.50 24.46 1.98
C GLN A 685 -11.33 25.73 2.21
N LYS A 686 -12.66 25.62 2.18
CA LYS A 686 -13.59 26.76 2.20
C LYS A 686 -13.43 27.67 3.43
N SER A 687 -13.29 27.09 4.63
CA SER A 687 -13.13 27.83 5.89
C SER A 687 -11.94 28.79 5.90
N ASN A 688 -10.86 28.45 5.20
CA ASN A 688 -9.66 29.28 5.14
C ASN A 688 -9.89 30.60 4.39
N LEU A 689 -10.92 30.68 3.52
CA LEU A 689 -11.28 31.92 2.85
C LEU A 689 -11.86 32.93 3.84
N ALA A 690 -12.80 32.50 4.69
CA ALA A 690 -13.37 33.36 5.73
C ALA A 690 -12.29 33.86 6.71
N GLU A 691 -11.28 33.04 7.01
CA GLU A 691 -10.13 33.49 7.80
C GLU A 691 -9.27 34.53 7.08
N ALA A 692 -8.97 34.31 5.80
CA ALA A 692 -8.20 35.24 4.98
C ALA A 692 -8.92 36.61 4.86
N LEU A 693 -10.24 36.61 4.65
CA LEU A 693 -11.04 37.84 4.56
C LEU A 693 -11.06 38.60 5.90
N TRP A 694 -11.24 37.89 7.02
CA TRP A 694 -11.25 38.49 8.35
C TRP A 694 -9.89 39.10 8.73
N ALA A 695 -8.79 38.62 8.15
CA ALA A 695 -7.45 39.13 8.43
C ALA A 695 -7.14 40.48 7.74
N ILE A 696 -7.97 40.92 6.78
CA ILE A 696 -7.76 42.15 6.01
C ILE A 696 -8.05 43.40 6.86
N GLY A 697 -9.01 43.33 7.78
CA GLY A 697 -9.39 44.45 8.62
C GLY A 697 -10.53 44.11 9.59
N ASP A 698 -11.08 45.13 10.25
CA ASP A 698 -12.16 44.93 11.23
C ASP A 698 -13.52 44.73 10.54
N CYS A 699 -13.94 43.46 10.48
CA CYS A 699 -15.22 43.02 9.95
C CYS A 699 -16.25 42.72 11.05
N SER A 700 -15.96 43.05 12.31
CA SER A 700 -16.76 42.59 13.45
C SER A 700 -18.03 43.42 13.69
N ALA A 701 -19.14 42.72 13.96
CA ALA A 701 -20.35 43.36 14.46
C ALA A 701 -20.23 43.65 15.97
N GLU A 702 -20.79 44.78 16.40
CA GLU A 702 -20.94 45.08 17.83
C GLU A 702 -22.08 44.23 18.38
N TYR A 703 -21.81 43.46 19.43
CA TYR A 703 -22.78 42.51 20.01
C TYR A 703 -23.81 43.28 20.86
N GLU A 704 -24.82 43.87 20.22
CA GLU A 704 -25.96 44.46 20.94
C GLU A 704 -27.02 43.40 21.24
N THR A 705 -27.19 43.11 22.52
CA THR A 705 -27.98 41.99 23.06
C THR A 705 -29.51 42.17 23.01
N SER A 706 -30.03 43.18 22.31
CA SER A 706 -31.49 43.41 22.29
C SER A 706 -31.92 44.30 21.12
N THR A 707 -32.14 43.70 19.96
CA THR A 707 -32.96 44.32 18.91
C THR A 707 -34.14 43.40 18.64
N THR A 708 -35.29 43.70 19.24
CA THR A 708 -36.57 43.05 18.92
C THR A 708 -37.10 43.40 17.52
N ASP A 709 -36.33 44.18 16.75
CA ASP A 709 -36.68 44.74 15.44
C ASP A 709 -35.72 44.26 14.33
N VAL A 710 -35.41 42.96 14.32
CA VAL A 710 -34.57 42.32 13.28
C VAL A 710 -35.26 41.10 12.69
N GLN A 711 -35.06 40.90 11.38
CA GLN A 711 -35.53 39.71 10.68
C GLN A 711 -34.42 38.65 10.67
N TYR A 712 -34.73 37.43 11.11
CA TYR A 712 -33.82 36.30 11.01
C TYR A 712 -34.05 35.53 9.72
N ILE A 713 -32.96 35.20 9.03
CA ILE A 713 -32.93 34.27 7.90
C ILE A 713 -32.06 33.08 8.30
N LEU A 714 -32.62 31.88 8.26
CA LEU A 714 -31.95 30.66 8.69
C LEU A 714 -31.63 29.78 7.48
N ASP A 715 -30.37 29.37 7.38
CA ASP A 715 -29.95 28.26 6.53
C ASP A 715 -30.57 26.96 7.05
N GLY A 716 -31.57 26.45 6.32
CA GLY A 716 -32.29 25.23 6.65
C GLY A 716 -31.41 23.98 6.58
N GLY A 717 -30.38 23.98 5.72
CA GLY A 717 -29.39 22.90 5.64
C GLY A 717 -28.56 22.81 6.92
N SER A 718 -28.06 23.94 7.41
CA SER A 718 -27.37 24.03 8.71
C SER A 718 -28.32 23.69 9.86
N LEU A 719 -29.54 24.26 9.86
CA LEU A 719 -30.56 24.03 10.89
C LEU A 719 -30.81 22.54 11.11
N LEU A 720 -30.92 21.74 10.03
CA LEU A 720 -31.12 20.29 10.12
C LEU A 720 -30.08 19.61 10.99
N HIS A 721 -28.84 20.11 11.08
CA HIS A 721 -27.78 19.51 11.88
C HIS A 721 -27.77 19.94 13.36
N CYS A 722 -28.52 20.98 13.73
CA CYS A 722 -28.44 21.61 15.05
C CYS A 722 -29.13 20.86 16.20
N ILE A 723 -30.12 20.00 15.89
CA ILE A 723 -30.89 19.25 16.90
C ILE A 723 -30.54 17.77 16.87
N GLN A 724 -30.19 17.20 18.01
CA GLN A 724 -29.91 15.76 18.13
C GLN A 724 -31.22 14.94 18.04
N TRP A 725 -31.20 13.85 17.28
CA TRP A 725 -32.33 12.94 17.18
C TRP A 725 -32.11 11.74 18.11
N LEU A 726 -33.09 11.43 18.95
CA LEU A 726 -33.06 10.28 19.84
C LEU A 726 -33.81 9.10 19.21
N ILE A 727 -33.22 7.91 19.31
CA ILE A 727 -33.84 6.66 18.84
C ILE A 727 -35.14 6.42 19.64
N GLY A 728 -36.20 6.00 18.95
CA GLY A 728 -37.53 5.75 19.52
C GLY A 728 -38.47 6.96 19.50
N VAL A 729 -37.97 8.19 19.27
CA VAL A 729 -38.81 9.39 19.15
C VAL A 729 -39.46 9.45 17.76
N THR A 730 -40.73 9.85 17.69
CA THR A 730 -41.46 9.92 16.41
C THR A 730 -41.00 11.09 15.54
N PHE A 731 -41.09 10.95 14.21
CA PHE A 731 -40.71 12.04 13.30
C PHE A 731 -41.51 13.32 13.51
N GLY A 732 -42.80 13.23 13.87
CA GLY A 732 -43.61 14.39 14.24
C GLY A 732 -43.06 15.10 15.47
N ARG A 733 -42.66 14.35 16.50
CA ARG A 733 -42.06 14.94 17.71
C ARG A 733 -40.67 15.52 17.43
N ILE A 734 -39.88 14.89 16.56
CA ILE A 734 -38.61 15.44 16.10
C ILE A 734 -38.84 16.77 15.38
N ALA A 735 -39.81 16.86 14.47
CA ALA A 735 -40.15 18.10 13.78
C ALA A 735 -40.59 19.21 14.76
N ASP A 736 -41.37 18.87 15.79
CA ASP A 736 -41.76 19.81 16.84
C ASP A 736 -40.54 20.38 17.61
N LEU A 737 -39.46 19.61 17.79
CA LEU A 737 -38.23 20.13 18.41
C LEU A 737 -37.59 21.23 17.57
N TYR A 738 -37.65 21.14 16.23
CA TYR A 738 -37.16 22.20 15.34
C TYR A 738 -38.02 23.45 15.41
N VAL A 739 -39.34 23.29 15.44
CA VAL A 739 -40.30 24.37 15.65
C VAL A 739 -40.01 25.09 16.97
N ASP A 740 -39.92 24.33 18.07
CA ASP A 740 -39.62 24.85 19.41
C ASP A 740 -38.29 25.62 19.43
N HIS A 741 -37.25 25.08 18.78
CA HIS A 741 -35.94 25.71 18.69
C HIS A 741 -36.01 27.06 17.96
N VAL A 742 -36.69 27.09 16.81
CA VAL A 742 -36.83 28.33 16.02
C VAL A 742 -37.66 29.37 16.78
N CYS A 743 -38.83 29.00 17.32
CA CYS A 743 -39.70 29.92 18.05
C CYS A 743 -39.07 30.49 19.33
N ARG A 744 -38.28 29.70 20.06
CA ARG A 744 -37.64 30.17 21.31
C ARG A 744 -36.49 31.13 21.04
N LYS A 745 -35.77 30.95 19.93
CA LYS A 745 -34.51 31.65 19.68
C LYS A 745 -34.64 32.81 18.69
N TYR A 746 -35.61 32.73 17.78
CA TYR A 746 -35.77 33.69 16.69
C TYR A 746 -37.23 34.17 16.65
N HIS A 747 -37.45 35.46 16.93
CA HIS A 747 -38.80 36.05 17.04
C HIS A 747 -39.51 36.14 15.68
N THR A 748 -38.79 36.55 14.63
CA THR A 748 -39.30 36.60 13.26
C THR A 748 -38.28 35.93 12.36
N ALA A 749 -38.59 34.72 11.88
CA ALA A 749 -37.65 33.87 11.14
C ALA A 749 -38.22 33.40 9.80
N ILE A 750 -37.36 33.41 8.77
CA ILE A 750 -37.60 32.74 7.50
C ILE A 750 -36.56 31.63 7.37
N VAL A 751 -37.01 30.40 7.13
CA VAL A 751 -36.12 29.24 6.95
C VAL A 751 -36.05 28.90 5.47
N VAL A 752 -34.86 28.74 4.92
CA VAL A 752 -34.69 28.39 3.50
C VAL A 752 -34.03 27.02 3.39
N PHE A 753 -34.69 26.07 2.75
CA PHE A 753 -34.21 24.70 2.57
C PHE A 753 -33.71 24.44 1.15
N ASP A 754 -32.70 23.57 1.04
CA ASP A 754 -32.30 22.96 -0.22
C ASP A 754 -33.44 22.12 -0.84
N GLY A 755 -33.38 21.97 -2.16
CA GLY A 755 -34.15 21.04 -2.96
C GLY A 755 -33.33 19.81 -3.36
N TYR A 756 -33.94 18.65 -3.23
CA TYR A 756 -33.30 17.34 -3.47
C TYR A 756 -34.00 16.51 -4.56
N GLY A 757 -35.00 17.10 -5.25
CA GLY A 757 -35.91 16.39 -6.16
C GLY A 757 -35.65 16.50 -7.66
N ASN A 758 -34.76 17.39 -8.12
CA ASN A 758 -34.58 17.71 -9.53
C ASN A 758 -33.18 17.37 -10.07
N GLY A 759 -33.10 16.35 -10.94
CA GLY A 759 -31.97 16.05 -11.83
C GLY A 759 -30.60 15.78 -11.16
N PRO A 760 -29.57 15.42 -11.94
CA PRO A 760 -28.19 15.46 -11.46
C PRO A 760 -27.77 16.89 -11.09
N SER A 761 -26.94 17.06 -10.05
CA SER A 761 -26.47 18.37 -9.56
C SER A 761 -24.96 18.52 -9.74
N THR A 762 -24.48 19.74 -10.02
CA THR A 762 -23.03 20.01 -10.06
C THR A 762 -22.36 19.83 -8.69
N LYS A 763 -23.14 19.77 -7.60
CA LYS A 763 -22.66 19.38 -6.26
C LYS A 763 -22.60 17.85 -6.05
N ASP A 764 -22.98 17.02 -7.03
CA ASP A 764 -22.96 15.55 -6.91
C ASP A 764 -21.59 14.98 -6.47
N PRO A 765 -20.44 15.41 -7.04
CA PRO A 765 -19.13 14.94 -6.58
C PRO A 765 -18.86 15.32 -5.11
N THR A 766 -19.38 16.47 -4.67
CA THR A 766 -19.28 16.92 -3.27
C THR A 766 -20.20 16.12 -2.36
N HIS A 767 -21.43 15.81 -2.79
CA HIS A 767 -22.33 14.92 -2.07
C HIS A 767 -21.70 13.54 -1.89
N GLN A 768 -21.16 12.93 -2.95
CA GLN A 768 -20.45 11.64 -2.88
C GLN A 768 -19.27 11.64 -1.91
N ARG A 769 -18.47 12.73 -1.88
CA ARG A 769 -17.38 12.89 -0.91
C ARG A 769 -17.90 12.98 0.53
N ARG A 770 -18.94 13.79 0.77
CA ARG A 770 -19.52 14.02 2.10
C ARG A 770 -20.17 12.77 2.68
N THR A 771 -20.76 11.90 1.85
CA THR A 771 -21.32 10.63 2.32
C THR A 771 -20.25 9.60 2.70
N LYS A 772 -18.98 9.73 2.27
CA LYS A 772 -17.89 8.77 2.59
C LYS A 772 -18.28 7.29 2.36
N GLY A 773 -19.11 7.02 1.34
CA GLY A 773 -19.64 5.68 1.07
C GLY A 773 -20.78 5.21 1.97
N ILE A 774 -21.24 6.00 2.94
CA ILE A 774 -22.44 5.74 3.74
C ILE A 774 -23.66 5.90 2.83
N VAL A 775 -24.38 4.80 2.59
CA VAL A 775 -25.64 4.80 1.85
C VAL A 775 -26.75 4.58 2.88
N GLY A 776 -27.51 5.62 3.17
CA GLY A 776 -28.71 5.51 4.00
C GLY A 776 -29.79 4.70 3.29
N THR A 777 -30.38 3.72 3.96
CA THR A 777 -31.55 3.00 3.44
C THR A 777 -32.72 3.97 3.27
N LYS A 778 -33.46 3.87 2.17
CA LYS A 778 -34.72 4.61 2.00
C LYS A 778 -35.70 4.19 3.09
N VAL A 779 -36.22 5.16 3.84
CA VAL A 779 -37.18 4.97 4.92
C VAL A 779 -38.50 5.63 4.52
N LEU A 780 -39.56 4.83 4.42
CA LEU A 780 -40.92 5.35 4.33
C LEU A 780 -41.45 5.58 5.74
N PHE A 781 -41.74 6.83 6.10
CA PHE A 781 -42.19 7.19 7.44
C PHE A 781 -43.39 8.16 7.40
N LYS A 782 -44.17 8.14 8.48
CA LYS A 782 -45.25 9.09 8.80
C LYS A 782 -44.93 9.79 10.12
N GLU A 783 -45.73 10.78 10.51
CA GLU A 783 -45.51 11.57 11.73
C GLU A 783 -45.41 10.72 13.01
N ASP A 784 -46.16 9.62 13.09
CA ASP A 784 -46.22 8.69 14.21
C ASP A 784 -45.12 7.61 14.18
N THR A 785 -44.33 7.55 13.11
CA THR A 785 -43.29 6.54 12.95
C THR A 785 -42.09 6.85 13.85
N PRO A 786 -41.62 5.90 14.69
CA PRO A 786 -40.45 6.10 15.53
C PRO A 786 -39.14 6.07 14.71
N PHE A 787 -38.22 6.98 15.02
CA PHE A 787 -36.88 7.03 14.44
C PHE A 787 -36.01 5.89 14.97
N LYS A 788 -35.34 5.14 14.09
CA LYS A 788 -34.62 3.90 14.44
C LYS A 788 -33.16 3.81 13.98
N SER A 789 -32.60 4.86 13.38
CA SER A 789 -31.25 4.83 12.82
C SER A 789 -30.38 5.97 13.38
N LYS A 790 -29.17 6.16 12.85
CA LYS A 790 -28.37 7.36 13.11
C LYS A 790 -28.82 8.50 12.19
N LYS A 791 -28.85 9.73 12.72
CA LYS A 791 -29.34 10.92 12.00
C LYS A 791 -28.55 11.15 10.70
N GLU A 792 -27.24 10.96 10.76
CA GLU A 792 -26.32 11.13 9.63
C GLU A 792 -26.61 10.11 8.52
N GLN A 793 -26.90 8.86 8.88
CA GLN A 793 -27.28 7.81 7.93
C GLN A 793 -28.64 8.11 7.29
N PHE A 794 -29.61 8.57 8.08
CA PHE A 794 -30.93 8.92 7.57
C PHE A 794 -30.88 10.10 6.59
N LEU A 795 -30.19 11.19 6.99
CA LEU A 795 -30.01 12.39 6.16
C LEU A 795 -29.05 12.18 4.99
N GLY A 796 -28.26 11.10 5.00
CA GLY A 796 -27.40 10.69 3.89
C GLY A 796 -28.18 10.14 2.68
N ASN A 797 -29.46 9.81 2.84
CA ASN A 797 -30.35 9.47 1.74
C ASN A 797 -31.14 10.70 1.28
N VAL A 798 -31.00 11.05 0.01
CA VAL A 798 -31.58 12.25 -0.63
C VAL A 798 -33.11 12.28 -0.52
N GLU A 799 -33.77 11.13 -0.72
CA GLU A 799 -35.23 11.02 -0.62
C GLU A 799 -35.72 11.15 0.83
N ASN A 800 -35.03 10.52 1.78
CA ASN A 800 -35.36 10.64 3.21
C ASN A 800 -35.25 12.10 3.66
N LYS A 801 -34.17 12.77 3.25
CA LYS A 801 -33.92 14.18 3.58
C LYS A 801 -35.03 15.08 3.02
N GLN A 802 -35.41 14.89 1.75
CA GLN A 802 -36.50 15.65 1.13
C GLN A 802 -37.84 15.43 1.85
N ASN A 803 -38.19 14.17 2.14
CA ASN A 803 -39.45 13.84 2.83
C ASN A 803 -39.52 14.45 4.24
N PHE A 804 -38.39 14.48 4.96
CA PHE A 804 -38.33 15.09 6.28
C PHE A 804 -38.43 16.62 6.21
N ILE A 805 -37.79 17.24 5.22
CA ILE A 805 -37.91 18.69 4.97
C ILE A 805 -39.37 19.06 4.67
N THR A 806 -40.09 18.26 3.87
CA THR A 806 -41.52 18.48 3.59
C THR A 806 -42.36 18.43 4.86
N LEU A 807 -42.16 17.41 5.71
CA LEU A 807 -42.83 17.31 7.01
C LEU A 807 -42.52 18.52 7.90
N LEU A 808 -41.26 18.93 7.96
CA LEU A 808 -40.82 20.07 8.78
C LEU A 808 -41.40 21.40 8.29
N ALA A 809 -41.49 21.60 6.97
CA ALA A 809 -42.10 22.79 6.36
C ALA A 809 -43.61 22.88 6.66
N GLU A 810 -44.33 21.76 6.62
CA GLU A 810 -45.74 21.70 7.04
C GLU A 810 -45.90 22.09 8.51
N ARG A 811 -45.01 21.60 9.38
CA ARG A 811 -44.99 21.95 10.81
C ARG A 811 -44.66 23.43 11.04
N PHE A 812 -43.69 24.00 10.34
CA PHE A 812 -43.39 25.44 10.38
C PHE A 812 -44.58 26.29 9.93
N LYS A 813 -45.26 25.91 8.85
CA LYS A 813 -46.45 26.60 8.36
C LYS A 813 -47.57 26.61 9.39
N SER A 814 -47.73 25.52 10.17
CA SER A 814 -48.72 25.44 11.24
C SER A 814 -48.48 26.42 12.40
N GLN A 815 -47.25 26.92 12.55
CA GLN A 815 -46.84 27.88 13.59
C GLN A 815 -46.49 29.26 13.02
N ASN A 816 -46.95 29.57 11.80
CA ASN A 816 -46.69 30.83 11.09
C ASN A 816 -45.20 31.14 10.83
N ILE A 817 -44.32 30.13 10.81
CA ILE A 817 -42.94 30.28 10.36
C ILE A 817 -42.91 30.14 8.84
N ILE A 818 -42.31 31.12 8.16
CA ILE A 818 -42.18 31.10 6.70
C ILE A 818 -41.03 30.17 6.32
N SER A 819 -41.29 29.26 5.39
CA SER A 819 -40.26 28.41 4.78
C SER A 819 -40.24 28.57 3.27
N HIS A 820 -39.04 28.67 2.71
CA HIS A 820 -38.78 28.67 1.27
C HIS A 820 -37.99 27.41 0.88
N HIS A 821 -38.19 26.93 -0.34
CA HIS A 821 -37.52 25.75 -0.86
C HIS A 821 -36.87 26.11 -2.19
N ALA A 822 -35.56 25.85 -2.29
CA ALA A 822 -34.86 25.94 -3.56
C ALA A 822 -35.18 24.72 -4.45
N GLU A 823 -34.97 24.85 -5.76
CA GLU A 823 -35.10 23.71 -6.69
C GLU A 823 -33.94 22.71 -6.55
N SER A 824 -32.75 23.22 -6.20
CA SER A 824 -31.54 22.44 -5.93
C SER A 824 -30.80 23.02 -4.72
N ASP A 825 -29.80 23.86 -4.94
CA ASP A 825 -29.02 24.46 -3.86
C ASP A 825 -29.66 25.74 -3.30
N ALA A 826 -29.70 25.90 -1.97
CA ALA A 826 -30.34 27.05 -1.34
C ALA A 826 -29.43 28.28 -1.16
N ASP A 827 -28.11 28.18 -1.38
CA ASP A 827 -27.17 29.25 -1.03
C ASP A 827 -27.55 30.62 -1.62
N VAL A 828 -27.90 30.65 -2.90
CA VAL A 828 -28.33 31.88 -3.60
C VAL A 828 -29.69 32.37 -3.08
N LEU A 829 -30.65 31.46 -2.87
CA LEU A 829 -31.98 31.81 -2.37
C LEU A 829 -31.93 32.36 -0.94
N ILE A 830 -31.08 31.79 -0.07
CA ILE A 830 -30.80 32.27 1.29
C ILE A 830 -30.30 33.72 1.23
N VAL A 831 -29.30 33.98 0.38
CA VAL A 831 -28.69 35.31 0.25
C VAL A 831 -29.68 36.31 -0.35
N GLN A 832 -30.41 35.95 -1.41
CA GLN A 832 -31.44 36.81 -2.01
C GLN A 832 -32.53 37.16 -1.00
N THR A 833 -32.99 36.19 -0.20
CA THR A 833 -33.98 36.42 0.87
C THR A 833 -33.44 37.39 1.92
N ALA A 834 -32.18 37.25 2.33
CA ALA A 834 -31.55 38.18 3.27
C ALA A 834 -31.37 39.58 2.70
N VAL A 835 -30.95 39.72 1.44
CA VAL A 835 -30.79 41.01 0.77
C VAL A 835 -32.13 41.71 0.55
N GLU A 836 -33.19 40.97 0.21
CA GLU A 836 -34.55 41.51 0.07
C GLU A 836 -35.08 42.01 1.42
N SER A 837 -34.93 41.21 2.48
CA SER A 837 -35.28 41.61 3.84
C SER A 837 -34.52 42.85 4.29
N ALA A 838 -33.23 42.95 3.93
CA ALA A 838 -32.38 44.09 4.28
C ALA A 838 -32.84 45.41 3.64
N LYS A 839 -33.73 45.39 2.64
CA LYS A 839 -34.29 46.64 2.08
C LYS A 839 -35.17 47.36 3.09
N SER A 840 -35.85 46.63 3.97
CA SER A 840 -36.84 47.18 4.91
C SER A 840 -36.42 47.15 6.37
N THR A 841 -35.59 46.20 6.79
CA THR A 841 -35.17 46.04 8.19
C THR A 841 -33.74 45.52 8.30
N THR A 842 -33.13 45.62 9.48
CA THR A 842 -31.84 44.97 9.73
C THR A 842 -32.03 43.45 9.78
N THR A 843 -31.19 42.73 9.04
CA THR A 843 -31.35 41.29 8.84
C THR A 843 -30.19 40.52 9.45
N VAL A 844 -30.48 39.44 10.19
CA VAL A 844 -29.49 38.52 10.72
C VAL A 844 -29.57 37.20 9.96
N LEU A 845 -28.51 36.85 9.25
CA LEU A 845 -28.39 35.56 8.57
C LEU A 845 -27.62 34.59 9.46
N ILE A 846 -28.25 33.46 9.79
CA ILE A 846 -27.64 32.36 10.54
C ILE A 846 -27.26 31.25 9.56
N GLY A 847 -25.96 30.98 9.44
CA GLY A 847 -25.44 29.95 8.54
C GLY A 847 -23.97 29.62 8.84
N GLU A 848 -23.53 28.45 8.38
CA GLU A 848 -22.16 27.96 8.59
C GLU A 848 -21.32 28.03 7.29
N ASP A 849 -21.96 28.04 6.12
CA ASP A 849 -21.22 27.98 4.85
C ASP A 849 -20.55 29.32 4.50
N THR A 850 -19.28 29.22 4.08
CA THR A 850 -18.51 30.38 3.60
C THR A 850 -19.06 30.89 2.25
N ASP A 851 -19.75 30.02 1.50
CA ASP A 851 -20.39 30.37 0.24
C ASP A 851 -21.43 31.51 0.45
N LEU A 852 -22.16 31.49 1.57
CA LEU A 852 -23.10 32.54 1.96
C LEU A 852 -22.40 33.89 2.20
N LEU A 853 -21.25 33.90 2.86
CA LEU A 853 -20.47 35.12 3.10
C LEU A 853 -19.98 35.75 1.78
N VAL A 854 -19.49 34.91 0.86
CA VAL A 854 -19.02 35.34 -0.47
C VAL A 854 -20.18 35.97 -1.26
N LEU A 855 -21.32 35.29 -1.30
CA LEU A 855 -22.51 35.77 -1.99
C LEU A 855 -23.09 37.04 -1.36
N LEU A 856 -23.08 37.16 -0.02
CA LEU A 856 -23.51 38.37 0.68
C LEU A 856 -22.64 39.58 0.33
N CYS A 857 -21.32 39.42 0.30
CA CYS A 857 -20.39 40.50 -0.08
C CYS A 857 -20.67 41.00 -1.51
N TYR A 858 -21.01 40.08 -2.41
CA TYR A 858 -21.34 40.36 -3.80
C TYR A 858 -22.70 41.06 -3.95
N HIS A 859 -23.79 40.45 -3.47
CA HIS A 859 -25.16 40.92 -3.70
C HIS A 859 -25.62 42.10 -2.83
N MET A 860 -25.00 42.31 -1.66
CA MET A 860 -25.45 43.37 -0.75
C MET A 860 -25.24 44.76 -1.37
N ASN A 861 -26.28 45.60 -1.36
CA ASN A 861 -26.18 47.00 -1.74
C ASN A 861 -25.88 47.88 -0.51
N SER A 862 -24.95 48.82 -0.63
CA SER A 862 -24.59 49.78 0.43
C SER A 862 -25.77 50.64 0.91
N ARG A 863 -26.85 50.73 0.13
CA ARG A 863 -28.10 51.46 0.46
C ARG A 863 -29.06 50.68 1.36
N ASN A 864 -28.89 49.37 1.52
CA ASN A 864 -29.76 48.54 2.34
C ASN A 864 -29.47 48.76 3.85
N HIS A 865 -30.37 48.29 4.72
CA HIS A 865 -30.09 48.10 6.14
C HIS A 865 -28.95 47.08 6.32
N ASN A 866 -28.40 47.02 7.54
CA ASN A 866 -27.24 46.17 7.77
C ASN A 866 -27.62 44.68 7.70
N ILE A 867 -26.69 43.85 7.23
CA ILE A 867 -26.79 42.40 7.33
C ILE A 867 -25.72 41.92 8.29
N ILE A 868 -26.12 41.15 9.29
CA ILE A 868 -25.21 40.50 10.23
C ILE A 868 -25.16 39.01 9.87
N PHE A 869 -23.99 38.50 9.53
CA PHE A 869 -23.78 37.07 9.26
C PHE A 869 -23.08 36.40 10.44
N GLN A 870 -23.68 35.35 10.99
CA GLN A 870 -23.09 34.62 12.12
C GLN A 870 -23.41 33.12 12.09
N SER A 871 -22.50 32.35 12.67
CA SER A 871 -22.68 30.93 12.98
C SER A 871 -23.61 30.76 14.19
N GLU A 872 -24.22 29.58 14.31
CA GLU A 872 -25.10 29.29 15.44
C GLU A 872 -24.29 29.03 16.73
N MET A 873 -24.56 29.78 17.80
CA MET A 873 -23.87 29.63 19.10
C MET A 873 -23.87 28.17 19.61
N LYS A 874 -22.70 27.52 19.60
CA LYS A 874 -22.45 26.28 20.35
C LYS A 874 -22.04 26.63 21.77
N GLN A 875 -22.74 26.07 22.76
CA GLN A 875 -22.61 26.38 24.19
C GLN A 875 -21.21 26.11 24.80
N SER A 876 -20.21 25.60 24.04
CA SER A 876 -18.91 25.20 24.58
C SER A 876 -17.66 25.90 24.02
N THR A 877 -17.75 26.83 23.05
CA THR A 877 -16.55 27.51 22.50
C THR A 877 -16.68 29.03 22.44
N LYS A 878 -15.71 29.73 23.06
CA LYS A 878 -15.77 31.15 23.44
C LYS A 878 -15.40 32.18 22.35
N LYS A 879 -15.31 31.81 21.06
CA LYS A 879 -15.02 32.76 19.96
C LYS A 879 -15.61 32.28 18.63
N PHE A 880 -16.77 32.78 18.24
CA PHE A 880 -17.27 32.71 16.86
C PHE A 880 -17.24 34.12 16.24
N LYS A 881 -17.00 34.20 14.94
CA LYS A 881 -16.90 35.46 14.19
C LYS A 881 -18.32 35.92 13.81
N VAL A 882 -18.66 37.14 14.18
CA VAL A 882 -19.92 37.79 13.79
C VAL A 882 -19.56 38.89 12.79
N TRP A 883 -20.01 38.72 11.55
CA TRP A 883 -19.66 39.58 10.43
C TRP A 883 -20.69 40.71 10.28
N ASP A 884 -20.22 41.94 10.30
CA ASP A 884 -20.99 43.10 9.86
C ASP A 884 -20.71 43.31 8.37
N LEU A 885 -21.71 43.09 7.50
CA LEU A 885 -21.47 43.13 6.06
C LEU A 885 -21.24 44.55 5.54
N LYS A 886 -21.74 45.61 6.21
CA LYS A 886 -21.39 46.99 5.85
C LYS A 886 -19.93 47.29 6.13
N LYS A 887 -19.44 46.93 7.32
CA LYS A 887 -18.01 47.06 7.67
C LYS A 887 -17.14 46.19 6.77
N THR A 888 -17.54 44.95 6.54
CA THR A 888 -16.82 43.99 5.68
C THR A 888 -16.69 44.53 4.25
N LYS A 889 -17.79 44.98 3.62
CA LYS A 889 -17.74 45.53 2.26
C LYS A 889 -16.88 46.80 2.17
N LYS A 890 -16.87 47.63 3.22
CA LYS A 890 -15.99 48.79 3.30
C LYS A 890 -14.50 48.41 3.42
N VAL A 891 -14.18 47.37 4.20
CA VAL A 891 -12.81 46.87 4.39
C VAL A 891 -12.27 46.21 3.12
N LEU A 892 -13.10 45.39 2.47
CA LEU A 892 -12.74 44.66 1.26
C LEU A 892 -12.68 45.57 0.02
N GLY A 893 -13.55 46.59 -0.04
CA GLY A 893 -13.71 47.47 -1.19
C GLY A 893 -14.67 46.90 -2.23
N GLU A 894 -15.39 47.78 -2.94
CA GLU A 894 -16.44 47.36 -3.89
C GLU A 894 -15.89 46.53 -5.05
N GLU A 895 -14.72 46.88 -5.58
CA GLU A 895 -14.07 46.15 -6.67
C GLU A 895 -13.70 44.71 -6.27
N PHE A 896 -13.11 44.51 -5.09
CA PHE A 896 -12.77 43.16 -4.62
C PHE A 896 -14.02 42.33 -4.32
N CYS A 897 -15.07 42.93 -3.73
CA CYS A 897 -16.34 42.24 -3.51
C CYS A 897 -17.02 41.77 -4.81
N LYS A 898 -16.85 42.49 -5.93
CA LYS A 898 -17.37 42.07 -7.24
C LYS A 898 -16.67 40.83 -7.78
N VAL A 899 -15.35 40.72 -7.60
CA VAL A 899 -14.55 39.58 -8.10
C VAL A 899 -14.45 38.43 -7.10
N LEU A 900 -14.91 38.60 -5.85
CA LEU A 900 -14.81 37.59 -4.80
C LEU A 900 -15.46 36.23 -5.17
N PRO A 901 -16.63 36.17 -5.84
CA PRO A 901 -17.16 34.89 -6.32
C PRO A 901 -16.21 34.18 -7.29
N PHE A 902 -15.56 34.92 -8.17
CA PHE A 902 -14.55 34.38 -9.09
C PHE A 902 -13.32 33.87 -8.34
N ASP A 903 -12.76 34.67 -7.41
CA ASP A 903 -11.61 34.27 -6.60
C ASP A 903 -11.90 33.00 -5.78
N HIS A 904 -13.12 32.90 -5.24
CA HIS A 904 -13.58 31.71 -4.54
C HIS A 904 -13.72 30.48 -5.46
N ALA A 905 -14.28 30.65 -6.66
CA ALA A 905 -14.44 29.57 -7.63
C ALA A 905 -13.09 29.05 -8.17
N ILE A 906 -12.17 29.95 -8.58
CA ILE A 906 -10.88 29.57 -9.18
C ILE A 906 -9.92 28.92 -8.17
N SER A 907 -10.06 29.26 -6.88
CA SER A 907 -9.30 28.65 -5.80
C SER A 907 -9.93 27.36 -5.24
N GLY A 908 -11.07 26.93 -5.80
CA GLY A 908 -11.79 25.68 -5.50
C GLY A 908 -12.97 25.84 -4.54
N CYS A 909 -14.18 25.48 -4.97
CA CYS A 909 -15.41 25.48 -4.16
C CYS A 909 -16.16 24.14 -4.27
N ASP A 910 -17.46 24.08 -3.92
CA ASP A 910 -18.22 22.82 -3.98
C ASP A 910 -18.41 22.27 -5.40
N THR A 911 -18.32 23.12 -6.42
CA THR A 911 -18.51 22.76 -7.83
C THR A 911 -17.20 22.78 -8.63
N THR A 912 -16.10 23.26 -8.06
CA THR A 912 -14.79 23.36 -8.74
C THR A 912 -13.68 22.72 -7.93
N SER A 913 -12.69 22.16 -8.62
CA SER A 913 -11.54 21.57 -7.93
C SER A 913 -10.60 22.63 -7.37
N ARG A 914 -10.00 22.35 -6.21
CA ARG A 914 -8.87 23.12 -5.72
C ARG A 914 -7.63 22.91 -6.60
N LEU A 915 -6.94 24.00 -6.92
CA LEU A 915 -5.63 23.96 -7.57
C LEU A 915 -4.52 23.53 -6.59
N PHE A 916 -3.75 22.51 -6.96
CA PHE A 916 -2.65 21.99 -6.15
C PHE A 916 -1.62 23.07 -5.78
N GLY A 917 -1.23 23.14 -4.50
CA GLY A 917 -0.26 24.14 -4.02
C GLY A 917 -0.78 25.58 -3.99
N ILE A 918 -2.02 25.83 -4.40
CA ILE A 918 -2.72 27.10 -4.22
C ILE A 918 -3.73 26.94 -3.07
N GLY A 919 -3.75 27.90 -2.15
CA GLY A 919 -4.70 27.96 -1.05
C GLY A 919 -5.52 29.25 -1.12
N LYS A 920 -6.68 29.28 -0.45
CA LYS A 920 -7.60 30.43 -0.45
C LYS A 920 -6.92 31.76 -0.14
N GLY A 921 -6.10 31.82 0.91
CA GLY A 921 -5.37 33.04 1.27
C GLY A 921 -4.34 33.51 0.23
N LYS A 922 -3.79 32.59 -0.59
CA LYS A 922 -2.87 32.97 -1.68
C LYS A 922 -3.61 33.66 -2.82
N ALA A 923 -4.82 33.18 -3.14
CA ALA A 923 -5.68 33.76 -4.17
C ALA A 923 -6.16 35.17 -3.74
N VAL A 924 -6.70 35.30 -2.52
CA VAL A 924 -7.06 36.59 -1.91
C VAL A 924 -5.89 37.58 -1.92
N LYS A 925 -4.70 37.14 -1.50
CA LYS A 925 -3.51 38.00 -1.53
C LYS A 925 -3.16 38.45 -2.95
N LYS A 926 -3.34 37.59 -3.95
CA LYS A 926 -3.09 37.95 -5.35
C LYS A 926 -4.10 38.98 -5.85
N ALA A 927 -5.38 38.78 -5.58
CA ALA A 927 -6.40 39.78 -5.86
C ALA A 927 -6.11 41.14 -5.19
N GLN A 928 -5.48 41.18 -4.02
CA GLN A 928 -5.14 42.46 -3.38
C GLN A 928 -3.87 43.14 -3.89
N THR A 929 -2.92 42.37 -4.43
CA THR A 929 -1.54 42.87 -4.68
C THR A 929 -1.14 42.88 -6.14
N ASP A 930 -1.89 42.21 -7.01
CA ASP A 930 -1.57 42.00 -8.42
C ASP A 930 -2.63 42.65 -9.30
N ALA A 931 -2.28 43.79 -9.91
CA ALA A 931 -3.20 44.59 -10.71
C ALA A 931 -3.68 43.83 -11.96
N TYR A 932 -2.80 43.04 -12.59
CA TYR A 932 -3.13 42.25 -13.77
C TYR A 932 -4.09 41.10 -13.43
N PHE A 933 -3.87 40.42 -12.29
CA PHE A 933 -4.84 39.44 -11.78
C PHE A 933 -6.22 40.08 -11.58
N MET A 934 -6.28 41.27 -10.98
CA MET A 934 -7.55 41.98 -10.75
C MET A 934 -8.22 42.42 -12.03
N GLU A 935 -7.46 42.91 -13.01
CA GLU A 935 -7.98 43.25 -14.34
C GLU A 935 -8.61 42.02 -15.00
N CYS A 936 -7.89 40.90 -15.00
CA CYS A 936 -8.39 39.64 -15.53
C CYS A 936 -9.66 39.16 -14.80
N ALA A 937 -9.66 39.19 -13.47
CA ALA A 937 -10.80 38.79 -12.65
C ALA A 937 -12.04 39.69 -12.88
N ASN A 938 -11.84 41.00 -13.08
CA ASN A 938 -12.94 41.94 -13.35
C ASN A 938 -13.60 41.67 -14.70
N ARG A 939 -12.87 41.22 -15.72
CA ARG A 939 -13.47 40.87 -17.03
C ARG A 939 -14.48 39.73 -16.94
N PHE A 940 -14.34 38.83 -15.97
CA PHE A 940 -15.35 37.80 -15.67
C PHE A 940 -16.68 38.37 -15.15
N THR A 941 -16.80 39.69 -14.97
CA THR A 941 -18.08 40.36 -14.68
C THR A 941 -18.80 40.87 -15.94
N ASP A 942 -18.13 40.92 -17.10
CA ASP A 942 -18.69 41.37 -18.40
C ASP A 942 -19.24 40.21 -19.24
N THR A 943 -20.17 40.43 -20.17
CA THR A 943 -20.66 39.35 -21.07
C THR A 943 -19.58 39.00 -22.09
N MET A 944 -19.11 37.74 -22.08
CA MET A 944 -17.94 37.30 -22.86
C MET A 944 -18.25 36.05 -23.70
N SER A 945 -17.49 35.84 -24.78
CA SER A 945 -17.53 34.56 -25.51
C SER A 945 -16.82 33.46 -24.71
N LYS A 946 -17.16 32.20 -24.98
CA LYS A 946 -16.55 31.04 -24.32
C LYS A 946 -15.02 31.02 -24.50
N GLU A 947 -14.54 31.34 -25.69
CA GLU A 947 -13.11 31.38 -26.02
C GLU A 947 -12.37 32.49 -25.27
N GLU A 948 -13.05 33.60 -25.00
CA GLU A 948 -12.49 34.71 -24.24
C GLU A 948 -12.41 34.38 -22.74
N VAL A 949 -13.46 33.72 -22.21
CA VAL A 949 -13.48 33.19 -20.83
C VAL A 949 -12.34 32.21 -20.60
N LEU A 950 -12.12 31.27 -21.52
CA LEU A 950 -11.02 30.30 -21.44
C LEU A 950 -9.65 30.99 -21.41
N ARG A 951 -9.45 31.97 -22.31
CA ARG A 951 -8.17 32.69 -22.42
C ARG A 951 -7.85 33.50 -21.16
N ILE A 952 -8.81 34.20 -20.59
CA ILE A 952 -8.57 34.98 -19.37
C ILE A 952 -8.43 34.04 -18.17
N GLY A 953 -9.20 32.94 -18.12
CA GLY A 953 -9.03 31.91 -17.09
C GLY A 953 -7.61 31.32 -17.09
N GLU A 954 -7.03 31.12 -18.28
CA GLU A 954 -5.63 30.71 -18.44
C GLU A 954 -4.66 31.71 -17.79
N GLU A 955 -4.79 33.00 -18.12
CA GLU A 955 -3.97 34.08 -17.58
C GLU A 955 -4.05 34.19 -16.05
N VAL A 956 -5.25 34.00 -15.49
CA VAL A 956 -5.46 33.99 -14.03
C VAL A 956 -4.70 32.83 -13.37
N ILE A 957 -4.74 31.64 -13.95
CA ILE A 957 -3.99 30.48 -13.43
C ILE A 957 -2.49 30.73 -13.53
N VAL A 958 -2.01 31.30 -14.65
CA VAL A 958 -0.61 31.72 -14.81
C VAL A 958 -0.20 32.65 -13.66
N CYS A 959 -1.01 33.66 -13.33
CA CYS A 959 -0.77 34.58 -12.22
C CYS A 959 -0.72 33.87 -10.85
N LEU A 960 -1.64 32.95 -10.57
CA LEU A 960 -1.70 32.21 -9.28
C LEU A 960 -0.44 31.37 -9.03
N TYR A 961 0.19 30.87 -10.09
CA TYR A 961 1.45 30.12 -10.02
C TYR A 961 2.71 31.00 -10.17
N ASN A 962 2.55 32.33 -10.10
CA ASN A 962 3.61 33.32 -10.30
C ASN A 962 4.29 33.18 -11.67
N GLY A 963 3.47 33.00 -12.71
CA GLY A 963 3.85 33.13 -14.10
C GLY A 963 4.09 34.58 -14.51
N VAL A 964 4.68 34.78 -15.68
CA VAL A 964 4.80 36.10 -16.32
C VAL A 964 3.49 36.40 -17.08
N GLU A 965 3.10 37.66 -17.15
CA GLU A 965 1.93 38.10 -17.93
C GLU A 965 2.05 37.63 -19.38
N HIS A 966 0.99 37.05 -19.94
CA HIS A 966 0.97 36.52 -21.31
C HIS A 966 1.97 35.38 -21.59
N GLU A 967 2.52 34.72 -20.56
CA GLU A 967 3.42 33.56 -20.69
C GLU A 967 2.69 32.35 -21.29
N GLY A 968 1.38 32.21 -21.03
CA GLY A 968 0.60 31.02 -21.33
C GLY A 968 0.94 29.84 -20.39
N LEU A 969 0.01 28.90 -20.25
CA LEU A 969 0.19 27.76 -19.34
C LEU A 969 1.29 26.80 -19.80
N ASP A 970 1.42 26.60 -21.11
CA ASP A 970 2.34 25.61 -21.67
C ASP A 970 3.80 25.98 -21.38
N LEU A 971 4.15 27.25 -21.58
CA LEU A 971 5.49 27.76 -21.30
C LEU A 971 5.76 27.82 -19.79
N LEU A 972 4.76 28.21 -19.00
CA LEU A 972 4.85 28.18 -17.54
C LEU A 972 5.10 26.76 -17.02
N ARG A 973 4.39 25.75 -17.54
CA ARG A 973 4.61 24.33 -17.19
C ARG A 973 6.05 23.92 -17.50
N PHE A 974 6.53 24.24 -18.70
CA PHE A 974 7.90 23.94 -19.12
C PHE A 974 8.93 24.61 -18.21
N ARG A 975 8.74 25.89 -17.87
CA ARG A 975 9.64 26.65 -16.97
C ARG A 975 9.64 26.09 -15.54
N LYS A 976 8.46 25.74 -15.00
CA LYS A 976 8.36 25.13 -13.66
C LYS A 976 8.97 23.73 -13.61
N PHE A 977 8.79 22.94 -14.67
CA PHE A 977 9.42 21.63 -14.82
C PHE A 977 10.95 21.76 -14.84
N THR A 978 11.49 22.58 -15.75
CA THR A 978 12.95 22.79 -15.89
C THR A 978 13.59 23.35 -14.62
N SER A 979 12.97 24.33 -13.97
CA SER A 979 13.48 24.90 -12.70
C SER A 979 13.56 23.88 -11.57
N LYS A 980 12.58 22.97 -11.45
CA LYS A 980 12.57 21.92 -10.41
C LYS A 980 13.56 20.79 -10.70
N VAL A 981 13.64 20.35 -11.95
CA VAL A 981 14.62 19.33 -12.39
C VAL A 981 16.05 19.79 -12.11
N MET A 982 16.32 21.10 -12.18
CA MET A 982 17.64 21.68 -11.88
C MET A 982 17.96 21.88 -10.38
N THR A 983 17.02 21.72 -9.43
CA THR A 983 17.24 22.15 -8.03
C THR A 983 16.99 21.14 -6.90
N SER A 984 16.23 20.04 -7.05
CA SER A 984 16.20 18.89 -6.08
C SER A 984 15.20 17.77 -6.44
N SER A 985 15.32 16.63 -5.74
CA SER A 985 14.71 15.32 -5.99
C SER A 985 13.22 15.14 -5.66
N LYS A 986 12.35 16.08 -6.06
CA LYS A 986 10.89 15.96 -5.82
C LYS A 986 10.01 16.38 -7.01
N PHE A 987 8.88 15.68 -7.09
CA PHE A 987 7.85 15.63 -8.13
C PHE A 987 7.46 16.95 -8.86
N VAL A 988 7.15 16.78 -10.15
CA VAL A 988 6.46 17.75 -11.03
C VAL A 988 5.10 17.18 -11.42
N GLU A 989 4.06 18.01 -11.35
CA GLU A 989 2.67 17.66 -11.67
C GLU A 989 2.09 18.68 -12.65
N SER A 990 1.30 18.21 -13.64
CA SER A 990 0.75 19.02 -14.73
C SER A 990 -0.39 19.93 -14.25
N ILE A 991 -0.43 21.16 -14.78
CA ILE A 991 -1.37 22.23 -14.42
C ILE A 991 -2.27 22.53 -15.62
N LEU A 992 -3.49 21.99 -15.74
CA LEU A 992 -4.45 22.46 -16.76
C LEU A 992 -5.71 23.06 -16.13
N SER A 993 -6.31 23.97 -16.88
CA SER A 993 -7.54 24.71 -16.59
C SER A 993 -8.78 23.85 -16.84
N ASN A 994 -9.72 23.82 -15.89
CA ASN A 994 -11.12 23.59 -16.23
C ASN A 994 -11.89 24.90 -16.20
N GLU A 995 -12.87 24.95 -17.09
CA GLU A 995 -13.80 26.04 -17.31
C GLU A 995 -14.48 26.46 -15.98
N SER A 996 -14.23 27.69 -15.54
CA SER A 996 -15.02 28.30 -14.47
C SER A 996 -16.45 28.48 -14.98
N LEU A 997 -17.43 27.88 -14.30
CA LEU A 997 -18.83 28.16 -14.56
C LEU A 997 -19.08 29.66 -14.34
N ASP A 998 -19.69 30.31 -15.32
CA ASP A 998 -20.24 31.66 -15.11
C ASP A 998 -21.34 31.56 -14.05
N TRP A 999 -21.15 32.27 -12.95
CA TRP A 999 -21.99 32.23 -11.75
C TRP A 999 -23.21 33.15 -11.86
N ARG A 1000 -23.44 33.72 -13.04
CA ARG A 1000 -24.61 34.55 -13.34
C ARG A 1000 -25.87 33.70 -13.46
N ASP A 1001 -27.00 34.36 -13.26
CA ASP A 1001 -28.38 33.85 -13.38
C ASP A 1001 -28.76 33.56 -14.86
N VAL A 1002 -27.86 32.90 -15.60
CA VAL A 1002 -28.01 32.53 -17.00
C VAL A 1002 -28.12 31.01 -17.04
N ASN A 1003 -29.20 30.51 -17.63
CA ASN A 1003 -29.52 29.09 -17.76
C ASN A 1003 -28.52 28.42 -18.74
N LEU A 1004 -27.27 28.23 -18.29
CA LEU A 1004 -26.17 27.68 -19.06
C LEU A 1004 -26.24 26.16 -19.06
N ASN A 1005 -26.06 25.55 -20.23
CA ASN A 1005 -25.96 24.11 -20.35
C ASN A 1005 -24.60 23.66 -19.78
N VAL A 1006 -24.60 23.13 -18.55
CA VAL A 1006 -23.39 22.65 -17.84
C VAL A 1006 -22.55 21.64 -18.63
N LYS A 1007 -23.13 20.90 -19.58
CA LYS A 1007 -22.36 20.00 -20.46
C LYS A 1007 -21.40 20.73 -21.39
N ASP A 1008 -21.75 21.97 -21.75
CA ASP A 1008 -20.90 22.84 -22.56
C ASP A 1008 -19.79 23.49 -21.72
N TRP A 1009 -19.76 23.26 -20.40
CA TRP A 1009 -18.85 23.86 -19.42
C TRP A 1009 -18.08 22.81 -18.60
N GLY A 1010 -17.67 21.71 -19.23
CA GLY A 1010 -16.76 20.72 -18.62
C GLY A 1010 -17.43 19.64 -17.76
N TRP A 1011 -18.72 19.34 -17.97
CA TRP A 1011 -19.45 18.27 -17.27
C TRP A 1011 -20.01 17.20 -18.21
N LEU A 1012 -20.05 15.95 -17.75
CA LEU A 1012 -20.67 14.81 -18.44
C LEU A 1012 -21.64 14.09 -17.50
N ILE A 1013 -22.65 13.41 -18.07
CA ILE A 1013 -23.62 12.62 -17.29
C ILE A 1013 -23.27 11.14 -17.41
N ASP A 1014 -23.08 10.48 -16.27
CA ASP A 1014 -22.94 9.02 -16.14
C ASP A 1014 -23.85 8.52 -15.01
N GLY A 1015 -24.71 7.55 -15.27
CA GLY A 1015 -25.59 6.97 -14.24
C GLY A 1015 -26.51 7.96 -13.50
N ASN A 1016 -27.00 9.01 -14.18
CA ASN A 1016 -27.82 10.10 -13.60
C ASN A 1016 -27.09 10.99 -12.58
N ILE A 1017 -25.76 11.11 -12.71
CA ILE A 1017 -24.89 11.95 -11.87
C ILE A 1017 -23.99 12.80 -12.78
N TYR A 1018 -23.71 14.04 -12.39
CA TYR A 1018 -22.70 14.87 -13.07
C TYR A 1018 -21.28 14.49 -12.67
N LEU A 1019 -20.43 14.21 -13.66
CA LEU A 1019 -19.00 13.98 -13.51
C LEU A 1019 -18.21 15.07 -14.26
N PRO A 1020 -17.10 15.57 -13.70
CA PRO A 1020 -16.26 16.53 -14.39
C PRO A 1020 -15.52 15.87 -15.57
N VAL A 1021 -15.48 16.57 -16.70
CA VAL A 1021 -14.58 16.23 -17.81
C VAL A 1021 -13.15 16.43 -17.32
N ARG A 1022 -12.36 15.36 -17.43
CA ARG A 1022 -11.00 15.33 -16.87
C ARG A 1022 -9.94 15.84 -17.84
N SER A 1023 -10.08 15.60 -19.13
CA SER A 1023 -9.21 16.13 -20.18
C SER A 1023 -9.95 16.12 -21.52
N SER A 1024 -9.75 17.17 -22.31
CA SER A 1024 -10.23 17.28 -23.70
C SER A 1024 -9.21 16.75 -24.72
N LEU A 1025 -7.95 16.63 -24.32
CA LEU A 1025 -6.85 16.12 -25.15
C LEU A 1025 -6.42 14.72 -24.70
N PRO A 1026 -5.86 13.90 -25.62
CA PRO A 1026 -5.15 12.69 -25.21
C PRO A 1026 -3.97 13.06 -24.28
N PRO A 1027 -3.43 12.12 -23.50
CA PRO A 1027 -2.31 12.41 -22.60
C PRO A 1027 -1.06 13.00 -23.28
N ALA A 1028 -0.86 12.78 -24.58
CA ALA A 1028 0.26 13.32 -25.34
C ALA A 1028 -0.04 13.35 -26.84
N PRO A 1029 0.80 13.99 -27.69
CA PRO A 1029 0.68 13.92 -29.14
C PRO A 1029 0.63 12.48 -29.65
N GLU A 1030 -0.17 12.22 -30.68
CA GLU A 1030 -0.39 10.87 -31.20
C GLU A 1030 0.92 10.22 -31.70
N GLU A 1031 1.82 11.02 -32.28
CA GLU A 1031 3.16 10.60 -32.72
C GLU A 1031 4.03 10.12 -31.55
N LEU A 1032 3.99 10.82 -30.42
CA LEU A 1032 4.68 10.41 -29.21
C LEU A 1032 4.05 9.18 -28.59
N LEU A 1033 2.72 9.12 -28.52
CA LEU A 1033 1.99 7.92 -28.08
C LEU A 1033 2.38 6.71 -28.94
N LYS A 1034 2.48 6.84 -30.27
CA LYS A 1034 2.94 5.77 -31.17
C LYS A 1034 4.41 5.38 -30.95
N THR A 1035 5.23 6.31 -30.46
CA THR A 1035 6.68 6.16 -30.24
C THR A 1035 7.02 5.51 -28.90
N ILE A 1036 6.30 5.83 -27.82
CA ILE A 1036 6.56 5.31 -26.45
C ILE A 1036 6.10 3.85 -26.24
N TYR A 1037 5.35 3.25 -27.17
CA TYR A 1037 4.81 1.90 -27.02
C TYR A 1037 5.46 0.89 -27.98
N CYS A 1038 6.43 0.11 -27.47
CA CYS A 1038 6.95 -1.11 -28.12
C CYS A 1038 6.06 -2.30 -27.71
N ARG A 1039 5.44 -3.01 -28.66
CA ARG A 1039 4.69 -4.27 -28.38
C ARG A 1039 5.58 -5.52 -28.53
N CYS A 1040 6.80 -5.39 -28.07
CA CYS A 1040 7.87 -6.32 -28.37
C CYS A 1040 7.78 -7.49 -27.40
N LYS A 1041 7.50 -8.71 -27.91
CA LYS A 1041 7.28 -9.91 -27.08
C LYS A 1041 8.58 -10.60 -26.64
N CYS A 1042 9.70 -10.26 -27.27
CA CYS A 1042 11.06 -10.73 -27.00
C CYS A 1042 12.07 -9.73 -27.60
N ASN A 1043 13.36 -9.87 -27.25
CA ASN A 1043 14.55 -9.06 -27.62
C ASN A 1043 14.29 -8.02 -28.72
N CYS A 1044 14.62 -6.75 -28.48
CA CYS A 1044 14.37 -5.63 -29.40
C CYS A 1044 15.31 -5.62 -30.63
N ASP A 1045 15.52 -6.79 -31.24
CA ASP A 1045 16.50 -7.11 -32.27
C ASP A 1045 15.96 -7.03 -33.71
N THR A 1046 14.65 -6.82 -33.89
CA THR A 1046 14.01 -6.69 -35.22
C THR A 1046 13.42 -5.30 -35.47
N LYS A 1047 13.28 -4.90 -36.76
CA LYS A 1047 12.59 -3.65 -37.17
C LYS A 1047 11.09 -3.59 -36.81
N ARG A 1048 10.54 -4.63 -36.17
CA ARG A 1048 9.21 -4.64 -35.54
C ARG A 1048 9.20 -3.90 -34.19
N CYS A 1049 10.37 -3.64 -33.61
CA CYS A 1049 10.54 -2.83 -32.42
C CYS A 1049 10.35 -1.35 -32.74
N ASN A 1050 9.33 -0.70 -32.14
CA ASN A 1050 9.09 0.73 -32.34
C ASN A 1050 10.25 1.58 -31.80
N CYS A 1051 10.90 1.19 -30.70
CA CYS A 1051 12.08 1.89 -30.21
C CYS A 1051 13.23 1.85 -31.23
N ARG A 1052 13.43 0.71 -31.93
CA ARG A 1052 14.50 0.56 -32.93
C ARG A 1052 14.18 1.29 -34.22
N LYS A 1053 12.92 1.24 -34.63
CA LYS A 1053 12.42 1.89 -35.84
C LYS A 1053 12.62 3.41 -35.79
N HIS A 1054 12.50 4.02 -34.61
CA HIS A 1054 12.63 5.46 -34.41
C HIS A 1054 13.98 5.88 -33.81
N GLY A 1055 14.99 5.00 -33.82
CA GLY A 1055 16.35 5.34 -33.38
C GLY A 1055 16.47 5.71 -31.89
N LEU A 1056 15.55 5.24 -31.04
CA LEU A 1056 15.62 5.48 -29.60
C LEU A 1056 16.67 4.56 -28.97
N GLU A 1057 17.75 5.16 -28.46
CA GLU A 1057 18.76 4.47 -27.65
C GLU A 1057 18.21 4.15 -26.25
N TYR A 1058 18.73 3.07 -25.65
CA TYR A 1058 18.49 2.60 -24.28
C TYR A 1058 17.22 3.16 -23.57
N SER A 1059 16.08 2.53 -23.82
CA SER A 1059 14.80 3.04 -23.34
C SER A 1059 14.19 2.18 -22.24
N VAL A 1060 14.23 2.67 -21.00
CA VAL A 1060 13.41 2.20 -19.86
C VAL A 1060 11.90 2.35 -20.16
N ALA A 1061 11.54 3.02 -21.26
CA ALA A 1061 10.17 3.24 -21.72
C ALA A 1061 9.50 2.00 -22.34
N CYS A 1062 10.27 1.00 -22.75
CA CYS A 1062 9.75 -0.29 -23.23
C CYS A 1062 8.98 -1.00 -22.12
N THR A 1063 7.67 -1.22 -22.30
CA THR A 1063 6.79 -1.84 -21.29
C THR A 1063 7.25 -3.23 -20.86
N GLU A 1064 7.78 -4.02 -21.80
CA GLU A 1064 8.20 -5.41 -21.53
C GLU A 1064 9.69 -5.54 -21.21
N CYS A 1065 10.57 -4.82 -21.89
CA CYS A 1065 12.01 -4.96 -21.70
C CYS A 1065 12.59 -4.01 -20.64
N ARG A 1066 11.89 -2.92 -20.29
CA ARG A 1066 12.28 -1.94 -19.25
C ARG A 1066 13.76 -1.51 -19.30
N GLY A 1067 14.35 -1.43 -20.50
CA GLY A 1067 15.77 -1.14 -20.69
C GLY A 1067 16.74 -2.31 -20.42
N THR A 1068 16.31 -3.39 -19.75
CA THR A 1068 17.20 -4.51 -19.35
C THR A 1068 17.59 -5.49 -20.45
N THR A 1069 16.83 -5.58 -21.55
CA THR A 1069 17.08 -6.54 -22.65
C THR A 1069 17.00 -5.89 -24.05
N CYS A 1070 17.20 -4.57 -24.12
CA CYS A 1070 17.05 -3.81 -25.37
C CYS A 1070 18.33 -3.83 -26.22
N CYS A 1071 18.22 -4.28 -27.48
CA CYS A 1071 19.36 -4.43 -28.40
C CYS A 1071 19.69 -3.15 -29.21
N ASN A 1072 19.08 -2.00 -28.86
CA ASN A 1072 19.17 -0.76 -29.64
C ASN A 1072 20.37 0.13 -29.30
N GLY A 1073 21.22 -0.24 -28.34
CA GLY A 1073 22.45 0.48 -28.06
C GLY A 1073 23.58 0.02 -28.97
N CYS A 1074 24.31 0.96 -29.58
CA CYS A 1074 25.71 0.70 -29.92
C CYS A 1074 26.49 0.53 -28.62
N THR A 1075 27.46 -0.39 -28.62
CA THR A 1075 28.51 -0.44 -27.60
C THR A 1075 29.15 0.94 -27.48
N PRO A 1076 29.23 1.56 -26.29
CA PRO A 1076 29.93 2.83 -26.16
C PRO A 1076 31.41 2.59 -26.44
N ASN A 1077 31.90 3.17 -27.54
CA ASN A 1077 33.31 3.54 -27.61
C ASN A 1077 33.44 4.73 -26.65
N TYR A 1078 34.06 4.49 -25.50
CA TYR A 1078 34.46 5.53 -24.57
C TYR A 1078 35.57 6.36 -25.22
N ASP A 1079 35.19 7.37 -26.00
CA ASP A 1079 36.01 8.56 -26.16
C ASP A 1079 35.36 9.69 -25.35
N SER A 1080 36.25 10.35 -24.62
CA SER A 1080 36.04 11.28 -23.52
C SER A 1080 35.23 12.54 -23.86
N GLU A 1081 34.52 13.03 -22.83
CA GLU A 1081 34.03 14.41 -22.65
C GLU A 1081 32.79 14.85 -23.45
N SER A 1082 31.59 14.41 -23.04
CA SER A 1082 30.37 15.26 -23.12
C SER A 1082 29.16 14.84 -22.26
N ASP A 1083 29.19 13.71 -21.55
CA ASP A 1083 27.96 13.11 -20.98
C ASP A 1083 27.69 13.37 -19.48
N ASP A 1084 28.26 14.44 -18.91
CA ASP A 1084 27.96 14.84 -17.53
C ASP A 1084 26.57 15.50 -17.35
N PHE A 1085 25.77 15.68 -18.41
CA PHE A 1085 24.44 16.27 -18.30
C PHE A 1085 23.30 15.24 -18.13
N CYS A 1086 23.54 13.95 -18.42
CA CYS A 1086 22.48 12.93 -18.41
C CYS A 1086 22.36 12.15 -17.09
N ILE A 1087 23.39 12.15 -16.25
CA ILE A 1087 23.42 11.37 -15.00
C ILE A 1087 22.85 12.14 -13.80
N GLU A 1088 22.91 13.47 -13.77
CA GLU A 1088 22.31 14.27 -12.67
C GLU A 1088 20.77 14.23 -12.66
N ILE A 1089 20.11 13.99 -13.79
CA ILE A 1089 18.63 13.94 -13.87
C ILE A 1089 18.08 12.60 -13.36
N LEU A 1090 18.84 11.51 -13.43
CA LEU A 1090 18.40 10.17 -13.02
C LEU A 1090 18.54 9.91 -11.51
N LEU A 1091 19.30 10.74 -10.78
CA LEU A 1091 19.49 10.65 -9.33
C LEU A 1091 18.59 11.60 -8.52
N LEU A 1092 17.70 12.34 -9.18
CA LEU A 1092 16.73 13.26 -8.55
C LEU A 1092 15.26 12.77 -8.62
N ILE A 1093 15.05 11.46 -8.78
CA ILE A 1093 13.77 10.76 -8.56
C ILE A 1093 14.04 9.61 -7.58
#